data_AF-A0A6L3JTA4-F1
#
_entry.id   AF-A0A6L3JTA4-F1
#
_cell.length_a   1.000
_cell.length_b   1.000
_cell.length_c   1.000
_cell.angle_alpha   90.00
_cell.angle_beta   90.00
_cell.angle_gamma   90.00
#
_symmetry.space_group_name_H-M   'P 1'
#
loop_
_entity.id
_entity.type
_entity.pdbx_description
1 polymer ?
#
loop_
_entity_poly.entity_id
_entity_poly.type
_entity_poly.pdbx_seq_one_letter_code
_entity_poly.pdbx_strand_id
1 'polypeptide(L)'
;MQRHILTLIICLLAVVALAQNKVQKSVPTIYVDAGGVMRWSDTKKEASFFGVNYTLPFAHAYRAMGYLGVDRKTAIDRDVYHMARLGLNAYRIHIWDVEISDAEGNLLENEHLELLDYLIHKLQERGIRTVITAQTDFGNGYPERNQPTGGFSSHYDKCAVHSDAEAIAVQEKYIAALVRHVNPYTGYAYKDDPYIVGFEINNEPCHPGTVVETRNYINKMLSALKRAGNRKPVFYNVSHNQHVVEAYYSTAIQGTTYQWYPIGLVSGHTRKGNFLPFVDRYDIPFSNLKGFDKKARMVYEFDPADILYSYMYPATVRTFRTAGFQWITQFAYDPIDMAAYNTEYQTHYLNVAYTPNKAIGLMIAAEAAQKVGRGESFGNYPADTLFNDFRVSYVQDLSELNDGEKFYYSNTTQTRPKDISQLRAIAGCGKSPVVNYEGTGVYWLDRLEEGVWRLEVMPDAVQVSDPFTKPSLDKEVMRIVSGAWDMTLNLPDLGKQFRVNGLNNGNTFSTQAANGKISTLRPGVYLLQREGISASGKWTADAHWQNIILGEYACPSISDNKGFTVTHSPAKTVDAGKDLQIEAIVAGNEMPDSVIIYTDKISFWNEKNPYLKMNHTGGYTYCATVPATEIKEGCFRYNIVVCQGDKRQTFPSGVARSPLDWDYTSATLWETNIVAPEKSLSLLEIVDADSKLETYTMPEWSRTNRQLIQNAPTEKPTLRITFESKDKAPVFVLRCYIKDDINGRPERLASCHTLCIHAKKIPEGLKAGFITSDGYTYLASCAAATDGIIRVPLQDLKQTNTALLPHAYPVFLDHYFRPQTEIPFRVEGIETLELSFDGVSEEIAEIEIGSIWLE
;
A
#
# COMPACT_ATOMS: atom_id res chain seq x y z
N MET A 1 -48.49 57.89 -24.01
CA MET A 1 -47.99 57.33 -22.73
C MET A 1 -48.34 55.85 -22.53
N GLN A 2 -49.57 55.40 -22.79
CA GLN A 2 -49.96 53.98 -22.59
C GLN A 2 -49.23 52.95 -23.47
N ARG A 3 -48.80 53.30 -24.69
CA ARG A 3 -48.09 52.38 -25.58
C ARG A 3 -46.63 52.08 -25.20
N HIS A 4 -45.98 52.97 -24.44
CA HIS A 4 -44.59 52.77 -24.00
C HIS A 4 -44.48 52.02 -22.67
N ILE A 5 -45.52 52.09 -21.83
CA ILE A 5 -45.61 51.34 -20.57
C ILE A 5 -45.82 49.84 -20.84
N LEU A 6 -46.64 49.50 -21.85
CA LEU A 6 -46.89 48.10 -22.21
C LEU A 6 -45.64 47.40 -22.78
N THR A 7 -44.84 48.10 -23.58
CA THR A 7 -43.57 47.55 -24.12
C THR A 7 -42.52 47.40 -23.03
N LEU A 8 -42.45 48.32 -22.06
CA LEU A 8 -41.52 48.22 -20.93
C LEU A 8 -41.87 47.04 -20.00
N ILE A 9 -43.15 46.77 -19.78
CA ILE A 9 -43.62 45.62 -18.97
C ILE A 9 -43.37 44.29 -19.68
N ILE A 10 -43.54 44.23 -21.01
CA ILE A 10 -43.25 43.01 -21.79
C ILE A 10 -41.74 42.74 -21.87
N CYS A 11 -40.91 43.79 -21.99
CA CYS A 11 -39.45 43.65 -21.92
C CYS A 11 -38.96 43.25 -20.51
N LEU A 12 -39.56 43.76 -19.42
CA LEU A 12 -39.22 43.32 -18.07
C LEU A 12 -39.66 41.86 -17.80
N LEU A 13 -40.81 41.42 -18.30
CA LEU A 13 -41.28 40.04 -18.14
C LEU A 13 -40.43 39.03 -18.94
N ALA A 14 -39.91 39.42 -20.11
CA ALA A 14 -39.00 38.59 -20.90
C ALA A 14 -37.60 38.45 -20.24
N VAL A 15 -37.12 39.47 -19.53
CA VAL A 15 -35.82 39.44 -18.81
C VAL A 15 -35.92 38.67 -17.49
N VAL A 16 -37.07 38.71 -16.80
CA VAL A 16 -37.29 37.92 -15.57
C VAL A 16 -37.53 36.43 -15.87
N ALA A 17 -38.17 36.09 -17.00
CA ALA A 17 -38.40 34.69 -17.39
C ALA A 17 -37.12 33.94 -17.83
N LEU A 18 -36.10 34.64 -18.34
CA LEU A 18 -34.80 34.05 -18.71
C LEU A 18 -33.81 33.95 -17.54
N ALA A 19 -34.11 34.57 -16.38
CA ALA A 19 -33.28 34.53 -15.18
C ALA A 19 -33.69 33.45 -14.15
N GLN A 20 -34.77 32.69 -14.39
CA GLN A 20 -35.34 31.75 -13.39
C GLN A 20 -35.37 30.27 -13.78
N ASN A 21 -34.71 29.83 -14.85
CA ASN A 21 -34.66 28.40 -15.20
C ASN A 21 -33.25 27.87 -15.53
N LYS A 22 -32.24 28.26 -14.74
CA LYS A 22 -31.22 27.27 -14.39
C LYS A 22 -31.83 26.45 -13.25
N VAL A 23 -32.53 25.36 -13.58
CA VAL A 23 -32.81 24.31 -12.60
C VAL A 23 -31.45 23.96 -12.01
N GLN A 24 -31.21 24.33 -10.76
CA GLN A 24 -30.01 23.93 -10.05
C GLN A 24 -30.06 22.41 -10.02
N LYS A 25 -29.25 21.78 -10.87
CA LYS A 25 -29.26 20.32 -11.04
C LYS A 25 -28.91 19.75 -9.66
N SER A 26 -29.90 19.19 -8.97
CA SER A 26 -29.71 18.66 -7.62
C SER A 26 -28.57 17.66 -7.64
N VAL A 27 -27.56 17.83 -6.78
CA VAL A 27 -26.44 16.89 -6.67
C VAL A 27 -27.02 15.50 -6.39
N PRO A 28 -26.77 14.49 -7.23
CA PRO A 28 -27.31 13.16 -7.00
C PRO A 28 -26.83 12.60 -5.66
N THR A 29 -27.77 12.10 -4.86
CA THR A 29 -27.51 11.37 -3.60
C THR A 29 -27.48 9.86 -3.84
N ILE A 30 -27.06 9.10 -2.83
CA ILE A 30 -27.08 7.64 -2.80
C ILE A 30 -28.20 7.13 -1.90
N TYR A 31 -28.89 6.08 -2.35
CA TYR A 31 -29.81 5.31 -1.53
C TYR A 31 -29.52 3.81 -1.67
N VAL A 32 -29.91 3.02 -0.68
CA VAL A 32 -29.86 1.55 -0.75
C VAL A 32 -31.25 1.04 -1.12
N ASP A 33 -31.33 0.23 -2.18
CA ASP A 33 -32.59 -0.37 -2.62
C ASP A 33 -33.01 -1.60 -1.77
N ALA A 34 -34.16 -2.18 -2.09
CA ALA A 34 -34.69 -3.33 -1.36
C ALA A 34 -33.85 -4.61 -1.48
N GLY A 35 -32.96 -4.68 -2.48
CA GLY A 35 -32.00 -5.77 -2.70
C GLY A 35 -30.60 -5.45 -2.19
N GLY A 36 -30.47 -4.47 -1.27
CA GLY A 36 -29.18 -4.11 -0.67
C GLY A 36 -28.22 -3.43 -1.63
N VAL A 37 -28.67 -2.86 -2.76
CA VAL A 37 -27.77 -2.24 -3.74
C VAL A 37 -27.70 -0.73 -3.52
N MET A 38 -26.49 -0.18 -3.34
CA MET A 38 -26.28 1.27 -3.38
C MET A 38 -26.52 1.79 -4.80
N ARG A 39 -27.38 2.80 -4.96
CA ARG A 39 -27.76 3.35 -6.25
C ARG A 39 -27.75 4.86 -6.27
N TRP A 40 -27.40 5.39 -7.43
CA TRP A 40 -27.57 6.81 -7.74
C TRP A 40 -29.05 7.20 -7.76
N SER A 41 -29.41 8.26 -7.06
CA SER A 41 -30.79 8.74 -6.95
C SER A 41 -31.39 9.20 -8.28
N ASP A 42 -30.58 9.71 -9.20
CA ASP A 42 -30.99 10.24 -10.50
C ASP A 42 -31.08 9.15 -11.59
N THR A 43 -30.04 8.32 -11.72
CA THR A 43 -29.95 7.31 -12.80
C THR A 43 -30.47 5.94 -12.38
N LYS A 44 -30.62 5.68 -11.08
CA LYS A 44 -30.95 4.36 -10.49
C LYS A 44 -29.94 3.25 -10.81
N LYS A 45 -28.82 3.58 -11.46
CA LYS A 45 -27.72 2.63 -11.69
C LYS A 45 -27.03 2.30 -10.39
N GLU A 46 -26.38 1.14 -10.36
CA GLU A 46 -25.45 0.79 -9.29
C GLU A 46 -24.42 1.92 -9.10
N ALA A 47 -24.16 2.29 -7.85
CA ALA A 47 -23.03 3.13 -7.51
C ALA A 47 -21.87 2.25 -7.03
N SER A 48 -20.65 2.60 -7.46
CA SER A 48 -19.41 1.96 -7.04
C SER A 48 -18.39 3.02 -6.62
N PHE A 49 -17.78 2.80 -5.47
CA PHE A 49 -16.97 3.76 -4.75
C PHE A 49 -15.64 3.11 -4.34
N PHE A 50 -14.54 3.79 -4.65
CA PHE A 50 -13.20 3.39 -4.28
C PHE A 50 -12.38 4.59 -3.81
N GLY A 51 -11.62 4.40 -2.74
CA GLY A 51 -10.89 5.48 -2.12
C GLY A 51 -10.03 5.06 -0.93
N VAL A 52 -9.83 6.00 -0.02
CA VAL A 52 -8.92 5.87 1.12
C VAL A 52 -9.57 6.36 2.41
N ASN A 53 -8.99 5.95 3.52
CA ASN A 53 -9.06 6.63 4.80
C ASN A 53 -7.88 7.60 4.91
N TYR A 54 -8.08 8.71 5.62
CA TYR A 54 -7.07 9.74 5.85
C TYR A 54 -7.39 10.45 7.16
N THR A 55 -6.44 10.40 8.12
CA THR A 55 -6.74 10.69 9.53
C THR A 55 -6.23 12.04 10.03
N LEU A 56 -5.64 12.89 9.16
CA LEU A 56 -5.02 14.16 9.56
C LEU A 56 -5.83 15.03 10.53
N PRO A 57 -7.16 15.17 10.42
CA PRO A 57 -7.91 15.96 11.40
C PRO A 57 -7.79 15.46 12.85
N PHE A 58 -7.28 14.25 13.09
CA PHE A 58 -7.27 13.54 14.36
C PHE A 58 -5.91 12.90 14.69
N ALA A 59 -5.78 12.45 15.94
CA ALA A 59 -4.74 11.54 16.42
C ALA A 59 -3.29 11.90 16.00
N HIS A 60 -2.49 10.92 15.56
CA HIS A 60 -1.06 11.14 15.31
C HIS A 60 -0.79 12.06 14.13
N ALA A 61 -1.51 11.93 13.01
CA ALA A 61 -1.30 12.80 11.85
C ALA A 61 -1.55 14.27 12.19
N TYR A 62 -2.61 14.57 12.97
CA TYR A 62 -2.86 15.92 13.51
C TYR A 62 -1.65 16.45 14.30
N ARG A 63 -1.10 15.64 15.20
CA ARG A 63 0.04 16.04 16.05
C ARG A 63 1.32 16.16 15.26
N ALA A 64 1.59 15.24 14.33
CA ALA A 64 2.77 15.22 13.47
C ALA A 64 2.89 16.49 12.63
N MET A 65 1.79 16.99 12.05
CA MET A 65 1.80 18.28 11.35
C MET A 65 2.22 19.43 12.28
N GLY A 66 1.79 19.39 13.54
CA GLY A 66 2.23 20.35 14.57
C GLY A 66 3.72 20.23 14.88
N TYR A 67 4.24 19.01 15.03
CA TYR A 67 5.67 18.77 15.25
C TYR A 67 6.54 19.26 14.09
N LEU A 68 6.04 19.13 12.87
CA LEU A 68 6.72 19.53 11.63
C LEU A 68 6.50 21.01 11.28
N GLY A 69 5.64 21.73 12.00
CA GLY A 69 5.33 23.14 11.73
C GLY A 69 4.55 23.36 10.42
N VAL A 70 3.75 22.37 10.00
CA VAL A 70 2.97 22.40 8.77
C VAL A 70 1.53 22.84 9.06
N ASP A 71 1.02 23.77 8.24
CA ASP A 71 -0.39 24.16 8.30
C ASP A 71 -1.28 22.99 7.83
N ARG A 72 -2.22 22.60 8.70
CA ARG A 72 -3.04 21.40 8.52
C ARG A 72 -4.01 21.51 7.35
N LYS A 73 -4.56 22.70 7.07
CA LYS A 73 -5.45 22.92 5.91
C LYS A 73 -4.68 22.83 4.60
N THR A 74 -3.46 23.38 4.57
CA THR A 74 -2.56 23.29 3.42
C THR A 74 -2.14 21.84 3.15
N ALA A 75 -1.87 21.05 4.19
CA ALA A 75 -1.62 19.61 4.05
C ALA A 75 -2.85 18.88 3.47
N ILE A 76 -4.05 19.15 4.02
CA ILE A 76 -5.32 18.63 3.49
C ILE A 76 -5.49 18.96 2.00
N ASP A 77 -5.27 20.21 1.59
CA ASP A 77 -5.44 20.62 0.19
C ASP A 77 -4.55 19.81 -0.77
N ARG A 78 -3.29 19.56 -0.36
CA ARG A 78 -2.30 18.80 -1.14
C ARG A 78 -2.64 17.32 -1.23
N ASP A 79 -3.07 16.72 -0.12
CA ASP A 79 -3.44 15.31 -0.09
C ASP A 79 -4.76 15.06 -0.83
N VAL A 80 -5.76 15.95 -0.71
CA VAL A 80 -7.01 15.87 -1.49
C VAL A 80 -6.76 16.04 -2.98
N TYR A 81 -5.81 16.89 -3.39
CA TYR A 81 -5.38 16.98 -4.79
C TYR A 81 -4.86 15.62 -5.30
N HIS A 82 -4.00 14.95 -4.53
CA HIS A 82 -3.51 13.62 -4.88
C HIS A 82 -4.62 12.58 -4.95
N MET A 83 -5.55 12.56 -4.00
CA MET A 83 -6.72 11.66 -4.04
C MET A 83 -7.53 11.88 -5.33
N ALA A 84 -7.75 13.13 -5.72
CA ALA A 84 -8.42 13.47 -6.97
C ALA A 84 -7.62 13.01 -8.20
N ARG A 85 -6.29 13.20 -8.18
CA ARG A 85 -5.37 12.80 -9.27
C ARG A 85 -5.33 11.29 -9.49
N LEU A 86 -5.45 10.51 -8.43
CA LEU A 86 -5.55 9.05 -8.45
C LEU A 86 -6.93 8.55 -8.90
N GLY A 87 -7.89 9.44 -9.19
CA GLY A 87 -9.23 9.07 -9.64
C GLY A 87 -10.11 8.47 -8.54
N LEU A 88 -9.76 8.71 -7.27
CA LEU A 88 -10.58 8.25 -6.15
C LEU A 88 -11.91 9.01 -6.14
N ASN A 89 -12.98 8.32 -5.78
CA ASN A 89 -14.32 8.90 -5.68
C ASN A 89 -14.98 8.65 -4.31
N ALA A 90 -14.24 8.06 -3.37
CA ALA A 90 -14.69 7.73 -2.03
C ALA A 90 -13.68 8.19 -0.97
N TYR A 91 -14.20 8.55 0.21
CA TYR A 91 -13.43 8.82 1.42
C TYR A 91 -14.21 8.28 2.61
N ARG A 92 -13.53 7.53 3.48
CA ARG A 92 -14.12 7.07 4.73
C ARG A 92 -13.25 7.52 5.90
N ILE A 93 -13.87 7.84 7.02
CA ILE A 93 -13.15 8.16 8.26
C ILE A 93 -13.92 7.68 9.48
N HIS A 94 -13.21 7.13 10.45
CA HIS A 94 -13.70 7.05 11.81
C HIS A 94 -13.30 8.29 12.60
N ILE A 95 -14.24 8.82 13.35
CA ILE A 95 -14.02 9.98 14.21
C ILE A 95 -13.53 9.50 15.57
N TRP A 96 -12.42 10.06 16.04
CA TRP A 96 -12.04 9.97 17.45
C TRP A 96 -12.97 10.86 18.26
N ASP A 97 -14.11 10.30 18.67
CA ASP A 97 -15.13 10.99 19.46
C ASP A 97 -14.54 11.61 20.74
N VAL A 98 -13.49 11.00 21.29
CA VAL A 98 -12.68 11.51 22.40
C VAL A 98 -12.06 12.90 22.15
N GLU A 99 -11.81 13.27 20.88
CA GLU A 99 -11.21 14.56 20.49
C GLU A 99 -12.26 15.64 20.17
N ILE A 100 -13.54 15.28 20.01
CA ILE A 100 -14.61 16.23 19.62
C ILE A 100 -15.86 16.17 20.52
N SER A 101 -15.76 15.53 21.67
CA SER A 101 -16.85 15.47 22.66
C SER A 101 -16.38 15.78 24.06
N ASP A 102 -17.31 16.10 24.95
CA ASP A 102 -17.10 16.07 26.40
C ASP A 102 -17.62 14.77 27.03
N ALA A 103 -17.49 14.65 28.36
CA ALA A 103 -17.83 13.46 29.12
C ALA A 103 -19.34 13.16 29.07
N GLU A 104 -20.16 14.20 28.92
CA GLU A 104 -21.61 14.11 28.78
C GLU A 104 -22.07 13.94 27.31
N GLY A 105 -21.15 13.78 26.36
CA GLY A 105 -21.42 13.56 24.93
C GLY A 105 -22.00 14.77 24.21
N ASN A 106 -21.72 15.98 24.68
CA ASN A 106 -21.91 17.17 23.86
C ASN A 106 -20.83 17.19 22.77
N LEU A 107 -21.24 17.51 21.53
CA LEU A 107 -20.30 17.79 20.44
C LEU A 107 -19.58 19.12 20.73
N LEU A 108 -18.26 19.15 20.56
CA LEU A 108 -17.42 20.32 20.75
C LEU A 108 -17.04 20.94 19.40
N GLU A 109 -17.32 22.22 19.23
CA GLU A 109 -16.81 23.01 18.09
C GLU A 109 -15.36 23.41 18.38
N ASN A 110 -14.42 22.58 17.91
CA ASN A 110 -12.97 22.77 18.10
C ASN A 110 -12.21 22.60 16.77
N GLU A 111 -10.88 22.74 16.82
CA GLU A 111 -10.01 22.63 15.63
C GLU A 111 -10.14 21.27 14.92
N HIS A 112 -10.31 20.16 15.66
CA HIS A 112 -10.49 18.84 15.06
C HIS A 112 -11.77 18.74 14.22
N LEU A 113 -12.90 19.20 14.77
CA LEU A 113 -14.17 19.24 14.03
C LEU A 113 -14.09 20.20 12.84
N GLU A 114 -13.44 21.36 13.01
CA GLU A 114 -13.22 22.33 11.93
C GLU A 114 -12.36 21.76 10.78
N LEU A 115 -11.32 21.00 11.09
CA LEU A 115 -10.47 20.33 10.11
C LEU A 115 -11.21 19.20 9.38
N LEU A 116 -12.06 18.45 10.08
CA LEU A 116 -12.93 17.47 9.44
C LEU A 116 -13.92 18.15 8.50
N ASP A 117 -14.53 19.26 8.92
CA ASP A 117 -15.44 20.06 8.09
C ASP A 117 -14.73 20.59 6.83
N TYR A 118 -13.51 21.12 7.01
CA TYR A 118 -12.69 21.60 5.90
C TYR A 118 -12.32 20.49 4.93
N LEU A 119 -11.87 19.34 5.45
CA LEU A 119 -11.55 18.16 4.63
C LEU A 119 -12.76 17.69 3.81
N ILE A 120 -13.93 17.56 4.44
CA ILE A 120 -15.17 17.20 3.73
C ILE A 120 -15.45 18.21 2.62
N HIS A 121 -15.35 19.51 2.89
CA HIS A 121 -15.54 20.56 1.88
C HIS A 121 -14.57 20.40 0.70
N LYS A 122 -13.27 20.20 0.94
CA LYS A 122 -12.28 20.01 -0.13
C LYS A 122 -12.53 18.75 -0.96
N LEU A 123 -12.97 17.65 -0.33
CA LEU A 123 -13.36 16.43 -1.03
C LEU A 123 -14.57 16.65 -1.95
N GLN A 124 -15.54 17.46 -1.52
CA GLN A 124 -16.73 17.80 -2.33
C GLN A 124 -16.38 18.56 -3.60
N GLU A 125 -15.45 19.51 -3.52
CA GLU A 125 -14.96 20.27 -4.68
C GLU A 125 -14.37 19.34 -5.75
N ARG A 126 -13.87 18.16 -5.34
CA ARG A 126 -13.28 17.13 -6.22
C ARG A 126 -14.25 16.04 -6.63
N GLY A 127 -15.50 16.09 -6.21
CA GLY A 127 -16.48 15.06 -6.51
C GLY A 127 -16.39 13.79 -5.64
N ILE A 128 -15.57 13.80 -4.58
CA ILE A 128 -15.32 12.64 -3.72
C ILE A 128 -16.42 12.54 -2.66
N ARG A 129 -17.04 11.36 -2.54
CA ARG A 129 -18.13 11.09 -1.59
C ARG A 129 -17.58 10.60 -0.25
N THR A 130 -18.30 10.88 0.82
CA THR A 130 -17.86 10.55 2.19
C THR A 130 -18.79 9.55 2.87
N VAL A 131 -18.22 8.57 3.56
CA VAL A 131 -18.90 7.83 4.64
C VAL A 131 -18.24 8.19 5.97
N ILE A 132 -19.05 8.56 6.96
CA ILE A 132 -18.57 8.94 8.29
C ILE A 132 -18.88 7.80 9.25
N THR A 133 -17.86 7.29 9.93
CA THR A 133 -18.00 6.41 11.08
C THR A 133 -17.97 7.27 12.34
N ALA A 134 -19.09 7.31 13.05
CA ALA A 134 -19.39 8.40 13.98
C ALA A 134 -18.49 8.42 15.24
N GLN A 135 -17.99 7.26 15.67
CA GLN A 135 -17.18 7.10 16.88
C GLN A 135 -16.26 5.88 16.80
N THR A 136 -15.15 5.91 17.54
CA THR A 136 -14.23 4.79 17.71
C THR A 136 -14.38 4.09 19.05
N ASP A 137 -14.83 4.82 20.06
CA ASP A 137 -14.94 4.34 21.44
C ASP A 137 -13.60 3.88 22.06
N PHE A 138 -12.48 4.45 21.58
CA PHE A 138 -11.14 4.27 22.14
C PHE A 138 -10.25 5.52 21.94
N GLY A 139 -9.10 5.55 22.62
CA GLY A 139 -8.20 6.72 22.64
C GLY A 139 -7.44 7.01 21.33
N ASN A 140 -6.75 8.16 21.29
CA ASN A 140 -6.06 8.72 20.13
C ASN A 140 -4.54 8.42 20.06
N GLY A 141 -4.11 7.34 20.72
CA GLY A 141 -2.72 7.15 21.10
C GLY A 141 -1.79 6.73 19.97
N TYR A 142 -2.16 5.73 19.16
CA TYR A 142 -1.23 5.09 18.24
C TYR A 142 -0.54 6.07 17.26
N PRO A 143 0.78 5.94 17.00
CA PRO A 143 1.75 5.02 17.62
C PRO A 143 2.32 5.56 18.96
N GLU A 144 1.87 6.72 19.41
CA GLU A 144 2.19 7.35 20.69
C GLU A 144 1.30 6.79 21.84
N ARG A 145 1.34 7.44 23.00
CA ARG A 145 0.39 7.16 24.09
C ARG A 145 -0.88 7.97 23.90
N ASN A 146 -2.00 7.44 24.37
CA ASN A 146 -3.25 8.20 24.48
C ASN A 146 -3.00 9.51 25.24
N GLN A 147 -3.52 10.61 24.71
CA GLN A 147 -3.56 11.88 25.42
C GLN A 147 -4.78 11.91 26.35
N PRO A 148 -4.70 12.56 27.52
CA PRO A 148 -5.88 12.80 28.34
C PRO A 148 -6.82 13.74 27.59
N THR A 149 -7.99 13.23 27.21
CA THR A 149 -9.06 14.00 26.60
C THR A 149 -10.26 14.08 27.56
N GLY A 150 -11.17 15.01 27.31
CA GLY A 150 -12.41 15.14 28.07
C GLY A 150 -13.59 14.34 27.49
N GLY A 151 -13.41 13.63 26.37
CA GLY A 151 -14.52 12.98 25.66
C GLY A 151 -15.00 11.69 26.32
N PHE A 152 -16.29 11.40 26.13
CA PHE A 152 -16.98 10.35 26.88
C PHE A 152 -16.34 8.97 26.79
N SER A 153 -15.79 8.57 25.64
CA SER A 153 -15.20 7.24 25.50
C SER A 153 -13.93 7.03 26.33
N SER A 154 -13.30 8.11 26.81
CA SER A 154 -12.18 8.00 27.76
C SER A 154 -12.61 7.53 29.16
N HIS A 155 -13.92 7.53 29.46
CA HIS A 155 -14.47 7.14 30.76
C HIS A 155 -14.93 5.68 30.84
N TYR A 156 -14.93 4.97 29.71
CA TYR A 156 -15.42 3.59 29.62
C TYR A 156 -14.37 2.67 28.99
N ASP A 157 -14.39 1.39 29.35
CA ASP A 157 -13.66 0.37 28.61
C ASP A 157 -14.29 0.16 27.21
N LYS A 158 -13.47 -0.13 26.19
CA LYS A 158 -13.88 -0.30 24.78
C LYS A 158 -15.04 -1.30 24.62
N CYS A 159 -15.08 -2.36 25.42
CA CYS A 159 -16.15 -3.35 25.37
C CYS A 159 -17.33 -2.95 26.26
N ALA A 160 -17.07 -2.40 27.44
CA ALA A 160 -18.12 -1.99 28.38
C ALA A 160 -19.05 -0.90 27.81
N VAL A 161 -18.51 0.04 27.02
CA VAL A 161 -19.21 1.18 26.41
C VAL A 161 -20.43 0.78 25.55
N HIS A 162 -20.47 -0.47 25.07
CA HIS A 162 -21.58 -1.02 24.26
C HIS A 162 -22.71 -1.64 25.08
N SER A 163 -22.52 -1.79 26.40
CA SER A 163 -23.47 -2.43 27.31
C SER A 163 -23.89 -1.55 28.49
N ASP A 164 -23.06 -0.57 28.84
CA ASP A 164 -23.36 0.39 29.91
C ASP A 164 -24.48 1.35 29.51
N ALA A 165 -25.51 1.45 30.35
CA ALA A 165 -26.71 2.23 30.03
C ALA A 165 -26.45 3.74 29.98
N GLU A 166 -25.52 4.26 30.81
CA GLU A 166 -25.12 5.66 30.83
C GLU A 166 -24.28 5.97 29.59
N ALA A 167 -23.29 5.12 29.28
CA ALA A 167 -22.47 5.26 28.08
C ALA A 167 -23.30 5.27 26.80
N ILE A 168 -24.29 4.37 26.70
CA ILE A 168 -25.20 4.32 25.55
C ILE A 168 -26.04 5.60 25.44
N ALA A 169 -26.53 6.14 26.57
CA ALA A 169 -27.29 7.39 26.56
C ALA A 169 -26.44 8.59 26.10
N VAL A 170 -25.17 8.61 26.50
CA VAL A 170 -24.19 9.61 26.07
C VAL A 170 -23.91 9.50 24.56
N GLN A 171 -23.72 8.29 24.03
CA GLN A 171 -23.59 8.05 22.59
C GLN A 171 -24.83 8.48 21.79
N GLU A 172 -26.05 8.21 22.29
CA GLU A 172 -27.30 8.66 21.63
C GLU A 172 -27.33 10.18 21.48
N LYS A 173 -26.86 10.90 22.49
CA LYS A 173 -26.78 12.37 22.49
C LYS A 173 -25.71 12.87 21.52
N TYR A 174 -24.51 12.32 21.58
CA TYR A 174 -23.39 12.67 20.71
C TYR A 174 -23.72 12.43 19.23
N ILE A 175 -24.15 11.21 18.85
CA ILE A 175 -24.40 10.88 17.45
C ILE A 175 -25.55 11.73 16.86
N ALA A 176 -26.55 12.08 17.67
CA ALA A 176 -27.63 12.96 17.25
C ALA A 176 -27.16 14.42 17.04
N ALA A 177 -26.21 14.89 17.85
CA ALA A 177 -25.58 16.20 17.67
C ALA A 177 -24.70 16.22 16.41
N LEU A 178 -23.85 15.20 16.24
CA LEU A 178 -22.94 15.07 15.10
C LEU A 178 -23.68 15.14 13.77
N VAL A 179 -24.75 14.37 13.57
CA VAL A 179 -25.46 14.38 12.28
C VAL A 179 -26.27 15.66 12.04
N ARG A 180 -26.52 16.47 13.07
CA ARG A 180 -27.16 17.80 12.97
C ARG A 180 -26.14 18.92 12.79
N HIS A 181 -24.86 18.67 13.06
CA HIS A 181 -23.78 19.62 12.88
C HIS A 181 -23.80 20.20 11.48
N VAL A 182 -23.73 21.53 11.38
CA VAL A 182 -23.69 22.26 10.12
C VAL A 182 -22.25 22.57 9.82
N ASN A 183 -21.74 21.96 8.75
CA ASN A 183 -20.41 22.26 8.25
C ASN A 183 -20.38 23.74 7.79
N PRO A 184 -19.54 24.60 8.39
CA PRO A 184 -19.52 26.02 8.08
C PRO A 184 -19.00 26.32 6.66
N TYR A 185 -18.24 25.40 6.05
CA TYR A 185 -17.70 25.54 4.70
C TYR A 185 -18.70 25.16 3.61
N THR A 186 -19.59 24.18 3.87
CA THR A 186 -20.58 23.72 2.88
C THR A 186 -21.97 24.30 3.13
N GLY A 187 -22.26 24.74 4.35
CA GLY A 187 -23.57 25.22 4.80
C GLY A 187 -24.61 24.10 4.99
N TYR A 188 -24.23 22.84 4.81
CA TYR A 188 -25.11 21.70 5.02
C TYR A 188 -24.92 21.10 6.41
N ALA A 189 -26.04 20.68 7.02
CA ALA A 189 -25.96 19.70 8.10
C ALA A 189 -25.44 18.37 7.55
N TYR A 190 -24.64 17.62 8.32
CA TYR A 190 -24.08 16.34 7.86
C TYR A 190 -25.15 15.37 7.33
N LYS A 191 -26.32 15.31 7.98
CA LYS A 191 -27.46 14.49 7.54
C LYS A 191 -28.12 14.95 6.23
N ASP A 192 -27.89 16.18 5.81
CA ASP A 192 -28.50 16.81 4.64
C ASP A 192 -27.50 17.00 3.48
N ASP A 193 -26.20 16.94 3.77
CA ASP A 193 -25.13 17.11 2.79
C ASP A 193 -25.15 16.02 1.70
N PRO A 194 -25.36 16.34 0.41
CA PRO A 194 -25.51 15.32 -0.62
C PRO A 194 -24.24 14.46 -0.86
N TYR A 195 -23.05 14.94 -0.46
CA TYR A 195 -21.79 14.20 -0.62
C TYR A 195 -21.49 13.23 0.50
N ILE A 196 -22.10 13.41 1.67
CA ILE A 196 -22.10 12.37 2.72
C ILE A 196 -23.11 11.30 2.31
N VAL A 197 -22.63 10.09 2.03
CA VAL A 197 -23.43 8.96 1.58
C VAL A 197 -24.20 8.32 2.71
N GLY A 198 -23.60 8.25 3.90
CA GLY A 198 -24.24 7.66 5.07
C GLY A 198 -23.31 7.62 6.27
N PHE A 199 -23.81 7.00 7.34
CA PHE A 199 -23.12 6.93 8.62
C PHE A 199 -22.93 5.47 9.04
N GLU A 200 -21.72 5.09 9.40
CA GLU A 200 -21.49 3.91 10.23
C GLU A 200 -21.53 4.33 11.70
N ILE A 201 -22.13 3.51 12.56
CA ILE A 201 -22.29 3.87 13.98
C ILE A 201 -20.93 3.86 14.69
N ASN A 202 -20.21 2.72 14.71
CA ASN A 202 -18.95 2.57 15.44
C ASN A 202 -17.87 1.96 14.56
N ASN A 203 -16.63 2.36 14.80
CA ASN A 203 -15.45 1.66 14.30
C ASN A 203 -15.12 0.45 15.20
N GLU A 204 -15.06 -0.75 14.63
CA GLU A 204 -14.62 -1.96 15.34
C GLU A 204 -15.27 -2.18 16.72
N PRO A 205 -16.62 -2.22 16.80
CA PRO A 205 -17.33 -2.34 18.06
C PRO A 205 -17.00 -3.65 18.78
N CYS A 206 -17.15 -3.67 20.10
CA CYS A 206 -16.98 -4.88 20.92
C CYS A 206 -18.29 -5.23 21.63
N HIS A 207 -18.87 -6.38 21.30
CA HIS A 207 -20.13 -6.87 21.85
C HIS A 207 -19.91 -8.15 22.65
N PRO A 208 -19.59 -8.05 23.95
CA PRO A 208 -19.42 -9.24 24.81
C PRO A 208 -20.75 -9.92 25.14
N GLY A 209 -21.88 -9.24 24.92
CA GLY A 209 -23.22 -9.71 25.26
C GLY A 209 -23.87 -10.63 24.23
N THR A 210 -25.19 -10.72 24.31
CA THR A 210 -26.06 -11.56 23.49
C THR A 210 -26.51 -10.87 22.21
N VAL A 211 -27.08 -11.67 21.29
CA VAL A 211 -27.76 -11.17 20.08
C VAL A 211 -28.85 -10.14 20.41
N VAL A 212 -29.59 -10.33 21.51
CA VAL A 212 -30.68 -9.43 21.91
C VAL A 212 -30.13 -8.08 22.39
N GLU A 213 -29.10 -8.09 23.23
CA GLU A 213 -28.47 -6.86 23.74
C GLU A 213 -27.84 -6.05 22.61
N THR A 214 -27.09 -6.73 21.72
CA THR A 214 -26.48 -6.12 20.53
C THR A 214 -27.56 -5.48 19.63
N ARG A 215 -28.66 -6.20 19.39
CA ARG A 215 -29.81 -5.68 18.61
C ARG A 215 -30.43 -4.45 19.26
N ASN A 216 -30.57 -4.46 20.58
CA ASN A 216 -31.14 -3.33 21.33
C ASN A 216 -30.24 -2.10 21.27
N TYR A 217 -28.93 -2.27 21.41
CA TYR A 217 -27.94 -1.20 21.23
C TYR A 217 -28.07 -0.53 19.86
N ILE A 218 -28.03 -1.34 18.79
CA ILE A 218 -28.14 -0.84 17.41
C ILE A 218 -29.46 -0.10 17.20
N ASN A 219 -30.57 -0.64 17.71
CA ASN A 219 -31.89 0.01 17.60
C ASN A 219 -31.97 1.34 18.36
N LYS A 220 -31.27 1.50 19.48
CA LYS A 220 -31.17 2.79 20.20
C LYS A 220 -30.44 3.83 19.35
N MET A 221 -29.27 3.47 18.79
CA MET A 221 -28.50 4.34 17.90
C MET A 221 -29.28 4.73 16.64
N LEU A 222 -29.95 3.76 15.99
CA LEU A 222 -30.84 4.01 14.86
C LEU A 222 -31.98 4.96 15.23
N SER A 223 -32.55 4.81 16.43
CA SER A 223 -33.61 5.70 16.93
C SER A 223 -33.09 7.11 17.18
N ALA A 224 -31.89 7.27 17.74
CA ALA A 224 -31.25 8.57 17.95
C ALA A 224 -31.00 9.29 16.62
N LEU A 225 -30.39 8.61 15.64
CA LEU A 225 -30.17 9.12 14.28
C LEU A 225 -31.49 9.53 13.60
N LYS A 226 -32.53 8.70 13.72
CA LYS A 226 -33.86 9.00 13.17
C LYS A 226 -34.50 10.22 13.83
N ARG A 227 -34.44 10.34 15.16
CA ARG A 227 -34.91 11.53 15.90
C ARG A 227 -34.08 12.78 15.57
N ALA A 228 -32.83 12.62 15.17
CA ALA A 228 -31.99 13.70 14.66
C ALA A 228 -32.40 14.18 13.25
N GLY A 229 -33.24 13.40 12.57
CA GLY A 229 -33.74 13.68 11.22
C GLY A 229 -32.89 13.04 10.12
N ASN A 230 -31.98 12.11 10.44
CA ASN A 230 -31.19 11.43 9.44
C ASN A 230 -32.09 10.58 8.52
N ARG A 231 -31.92 10.76 7.21
CA ARG A 231 -32.55 9.95 6.16
C ARG A 231 -31.54 9.17 5.32
N LYS A 232 -30.25 9.36 5.57
CA LYS A 232 -29.17 8.66 4.87
C LYS A 232 -29.07 7.21 5.34
N PRO A 233 -28.57 6.30 4.50
CA PRO A 233 -28.17 4.96 4.92
C PRO A 233 -27.35 4.94 6.21
N VAL A 234 -27.68 4.00 7.10
CA VAL A 234 -26.89 3.69 8.30
C VAL A 234 -26.26 2.31 8.13
N PHE A 235 -24.97 2.22 8.43
CA PHE A 235 -24.15 1.03 8.31
C PHE A 235 -23.71 0.52 9.68
N TYR A 236 -23.33 -0.75 9.76
CA TYR A 236 -22.78 -1.34 10.97
C TYR A 236 -21.70 -2.38 10.67
N ASN A 237 -20.67 -2.40 11.51
CA ASN A 237 -19.53 -3.28 11.37
C ASN A 237 -19.85 -4.73 11.70
N VAL A 238 -19.48 -5.64 10.78
CA VAL A 238 -19.68 -7.09 10.93
C VAL A 238 -18.38 -7.89 10.86
N SER A 239 -17.23 -7.22 10.75
CA SER A 239 -15.91 -7.86 10.84
C SER A 239 -15.60 -8.34 12.26
N HIS A 240 -16.25 -7.74 13.26
CA HIS A 240 -16.09 -8.07 14.67
C HIS A 240 -17.33 -8.78 15.24
N ASN A 241 -17.12 -9.55 16.30
CA ASN A 241 -18.17 -10.21 17.09
C ASN A 241 -19.06 -11.16 16.25
N GLN A 242 -18.44 -12.09 15.53
CA GLN A 242 -19.14 -13.04 14.66
C GLN A 242 -20.27 -13.80 15.40
N HIS A 243 -20.12 -14.06 16.70
CA HIS A 243 -21.11 -14.74 17.53
C HIS A 243 -22.46 -14.01 17.65
N VAL A 244 -22.52 -12.71 17.38
CA VAL A 244 -23.75 -11.89 17.41
C VAL A 244 -24.19 -11.36 16.06
N VAL A 245 -23.62 -11.87 14.96
CA VAL A 245 -23.86 -11.37 13.58
C VAL A 245 -25.34 -11.34 13.18
N GLU A 246 -26.18 -12.23 13.75
CA GLU A 246 -27.63 -12.23 13.55
C GLU A 246 -28.29 -10.91 13.97
N ALA A 247 -27.77 -10.24 15.00
CA ALA A 247 -28.27 -8.95 15.46
C ALA A 247 -28.19 -7.91 14.33
N TYR A 248 -27.07 -7.88 13.60
CA TYR A 248 -26.82 -6.90 12.54
C TYR A 248 -27.85 -7.02 11.41
N TYR A 249 -28.11 -8.24 10.94
CA TYR A 249 -29.05 -8.49 9.84
C TYR A 249 -30.53 -8.41 10.25
N SER A 250 -30.83 -8.52 11.54
CA SER A 250 -32.21 -8.40 12.07
C SER A 250 -32.62 -6.98 12.46
N THR A 251 -31.75 -5.98 12.28
CA THR A 251 -32.04 -4.56 12.52
C THR A 251 -32.37 -3.78 11.25
N ALA A 252 -32.76 -2.52 11.40
CA ALA A 252 -33.15 -1.64 10.29
C ALA A 252 -31.98 -0.91 9.62
N ILE A 253 -30.72 -1.24 9.93
CA ILE A 253 -29.54 -0.72 9.19
C ILE A 253 -29.69 -1.00 7.69
N GLN A 254 -29.14 -0.17 6.84
CA GLN A 254 -29.22 -0.34 5.38
C GLN A 254 -27.99 -1.05 4.79
N GLY A 255 -26.89 -1.16 5.54
CA GLY A 255 -25.71 -1.88 5.08
C GLY A 255 -24.84 -2.40 6.22
N THR A 256 -23.92 -3.27 5.84
CA THR A 256 -22.90 -3.86 6.71
C THR A 256 -21.51 -3.52 6.20
N THR A 257 -20.56 -3.35 7.12
CA THR A 257 -19.19 -2.97 6.79
C THR A 257 -18.21 -4.06 7.20
N TYR A 258 -17.13 -4.16 6.42
CA TYR A 258 -16.17 -5.24 6.45
C TYR A 258 -14.75 -4.69 6.37
N GLN A 259 -13.80 -5.44 6.89
CA GLN A 259 -12.38 -5.17 6.89
C GLN A 259 -11.63 -6.28 6.14
N TRP A 260 -10.42 -5.98 5.65
CA TRP A 260 -9.51 -7.03 5.19
C TRP A 260 -8.03 -6.66 5.30
N TYR A 261 -7.29 -7.39 6.13
CA TYR A 261 -5.83 -7.36 6.17
C TYR A 261 -5.32 -8.75 5.80
N PRO A 262 -5.22 -9.08 4.49
CA PRO A 262 -4.99 -10.45 4.02
C PRO A 262 -3.64 -11.04 4.44
N ILE A 263 -2.67 -10.20 4.79
CA ILE A 263 -1.29 -10.59 5.13
C ILE A 263 -0.86 -10.03 6.49
N GLY A 264 -1.82 -9.94 7.42
CA GLY A 264 -1.60 -9.43 8.77
C GLY A 264 -1.20 -7.94 8.79
N LEU A 265 -0.72 -7.49 9.94
CA LEU A 265 -0.26 -6.13 10.19
C LEU A 265 0.97 -6.13 11.11
N VAL A 266 1.74 -5.04 11.10
CA VAL A 266 2.81 -4.75 12.05
C VAL A 266 3.87 -5.85 12.11
N SER A 267 4.31 -6.35 10.95
CA SER A 267 5.41 -7.33 10.84
C SER A 267 6.75 -6.83 11.41
N GLY A 268 6.93 -5.50 11.49
CA GLY A 268 8.19 -4.85 11.85
C GLY A 268 9.24 -4.84 10.72
N HIS A 269 8.90 -5.33 9.52
CA HIS A 269 9.80 -5.43 8.36
C HIS A 269 9.04 -5.60 7.04
N THR A 270 9.66 -5.24 5.91
CA THR A 270 9.06 -5.47 4.59
C THR A 270 8.88 -6.97 4.34
N ARG A 271 7.63 -7.40 4.14
CA ARG A 271 7.29 -8.77 3.73
C ARG A 271 7.61 -8.96 2.25
N LYS A 272 8.09 -10.15 1.90
CA LYS A 272 8.47 -10.53 0.53
C LYS A 272 7.81 -11.85 0.13
N GLY A 273 7.63 -12.04 -1.18
CA GLY A 273 6.99 -13.21 -1.76
C GLY A 273 5.72 -12.86 -2.55
N ASN A 274 5.15 -13.87 -3.19
CA ASN A 274 3.91 -13.73 -3.96
C ASN A 274 2.67 -13.88 -3.06
N PHE A 275 1.93 -12.78 -2.90
CA PHE A 275 0.72 -12.74 -2.07
C PHE A 275 -0.60 -12.81 -2.87
N LEU A 276 -0.56 -13.03 -4.19
CA LEU A 276 -1.79 -13.15 -4.99
C LEU A 276 -2.75 -14.24 -4.51
N PRO A 277 -2.30 -15.44 -4.05
CA PRO A 277 -3.20 -16.44 -3.46
C PRO A 277 -3.96 -15.95 -2.22
N PHE A 278 -3.41 -14.99 -1.47
CA PHE A 278 -4.03 -14.46 -0.24
C PHE A 278 -5.24 -13.58 -0.52
N VAL A 279 -5.38 -13.12 -1.76
CA VAL A 279 -6.48 -12.26 -2.20
C VAL A 279 -7.35 -12.90 -3.27
N ASP A 280 -7.28 -14.22 -3.46
CA ASP A 280 -8.10 -14.96 -4.42
C ASP A 280 -9.60 -14.81 -4.14
N ARG A 281 -10.00 -14.91 -2.87
CA ARG A 281 -11.41 -14.90 -2.44
C ARG A 281 -11.63 -14.12 -1.16
N TYR A 282 -12.85 -13.60 -1.01
CA TYR A 282 -13.36 -13.04 0.23
C TYR A 282 -14.66 -13.75 0.59
N ASP A 283 -14.55 -14.85 1.31
CA ASP A 283 -15.69 -15.67 1.70
C ASP A 283 -16.39 -15.10 2.94
N ILE A 284 -17.71 -14.95 2.87
CA ILE A 284 -18.54 -14.44 3.97
C ILE A 284 -19.32 -15.61 4.57
N PRO A 285 -18.89 -16.17 5.73
CA PRO A 285 -19.42 -17.44 6.25
C PRO A 285 -20.88 -17.38 6.69
N PHE A 286 -21.40 -16.18 6.92
CA PHE A 286 -22.79 -15.91 7.31
C PHE A 286 -23.64 -15.34 6.16
N SER A 287 -23.22 -15.54 4.92
CA SER A 287 -23.95 -15.08 3.72
C SER A 287 -25.33 -15.71 3.53
N ASN A 288 -25.62 -16.81 4.22
CA ASN A 288 -26.91 -17.49 4.23
C ASN A 288 -27.92 -16.92 5.25
N LEU A 289 -27.54 -15.94 6.07
CA LEU A 289 -28.44 -15.36 7.06
C LEU A 289 -29.61 -14.62 6.41
N LYS A 290 -30.77 -14.71 7.04
CA LYS A 290 -31.98 -14.00 6.59
C LYS A 290 -31.72 -12.49 6.57
N GLY A 291 -31.92 -11.88 5.41
CA GLY A 291 -31.73 -10.44 5.21
C GLY A 291 -30.33 -10.03 4.79
N PHE A 292 -29.38 -10.97 4.66
CA PHE A 292 -28.04 -10.72 4.13
C PHE A 292 -28.04 -10.05 2.75
N ASP A 293 -28.91 -10.53 1.87
CA ASP A 293 -29.15 -10.04 0.52
C ASP A 293 -29.85 -8.67 0.47
N LYS A 294 -30.29 -8.13 1.61
CA LYS A 294 -31.01 -6.85 1.70
C LYS A 294 -30.16 -5.71 2.26
N LYS A 295 -28.88 -5.97 2.56
CA LYS A 295 -27.95 -4.98 3.11
C LYS A 295 -26.86 -4.68 2.09
N ALA A 296 -26.55 -3.40 1.92
CA ALA A 296 -25.38 -2.98 1.16
C ALA A 296 -24.09 -3.45 1.83
N ARG A 297 -23.07 -3.76 1.03
CA ARG A 297 -21.76 -4.22 1.51
C ARG A 297 -20.70 -3.17 1.23
N MET A 298 -20.00 -2.79 2.29
CA MET A 298 -18.90 -1.83 2.26
C MET A 298 -17.65 -2.44 2.88
N VAL A 299 -16.50 -2.27 2.25
CA VAL A 299 -15.20 -2.43 2.90
C VAL A 299 -14.81 -1.06 3.45
N TYR A 300 -14.83 -0.90 4.77
CA TYR A 300 -14.49 0.39 5.40
C TYR A 300 -12.98 0.58 5.49
N GLU A 301 -12.23 -0.50 5.68
CA GLU A 301 -10.77 -0.52 5.78
C GLU A 301 -10.22 -1.80 5.15
N PHE A 302 -9.18 -1.68 4.33
CA PHE A 302 -8.39 -2.83 3.90
C PHE A 302 -6.99 -2.38 3.53
N ASP A 303 -6.03 -3.29 3.65
CA ASP A 303 -4.71 -3.10 3.07
C ASP A 303 -3.95 -4.43 3.03
N PRO A 304 -3.34 -4.81 1.89
CA PRO A 304 -2.27 -5.78 1.88
C PRO A 304 -1.03 -5.08 2.46
N ALA A 305 -0.87 -5.19 3.78
CA ALA A 305 0.06 -4.37 4.55
C ALA A 305 1.50 -4.92 4.58
N ASP A 306 2.44 -4.12 5.08
CA ASP A 306 3.86 -4.45 5.22
C ASP A 306 4.58 -4.80 3.91
N ILE A 307 4.06 -4.35 2.76
CA ILE A 307 4.65 -4.54 1.44
C ILE A 307 4.74 -3.23 0.65
N LEU A 308 5.75 -3.15 -0.23
CA LEU A 308 5.93 -2.06 -1.20
C LEU A 308 5.43 -2.42 -2.62
N TYR A 309 4.90 -3.64 -2.79
CA TYR A 309 4.44 -4.12 -4.10
C TYR A 309 3.26 -3.30 -4.65
N SER A 310 3.20 -3.22 -5.97
CA SER A 310 2.23 -2.42 -6.71
C SER A 310 1.08 -3.22 -7.34
N TYR A 311 1.14 -4.56 -7.28
CA TYR A 311 0.18 -5.45 -7.95
C TYR A 311 -1.05 -5.84 -7.10
N MET A 312 -1.03 -5.57 -5.79
CA MET A 312 -2.02 -6.13 -4.88
C MET A 312 -3.37 -5.40 -4.89
N TYR A 313 -3.40 -4.07 -5.01
CA TYR A 313 -4.68 -3.33 -4.91
C TYR A 313 -5.71 -3.72 -5.98
N PRO A 314 -5.38 -3.82 -7.28
CA PRO A 314 -6.37 -4.24 -8.27
C PRO A 314 -6.86 -5.68 -8.07
N ALA A 315 -5.99 -6.59 -7.63
CA ALA A 315 -6.36 -7.97 -7.30
C ALA A 315 -7.36 -8.02 -6.15
N THR A 316 -7.08 -7.28 -5.07
CA THR A 316 -7.99 -7.14 -3.92
C THR A 316 -9.34 -6.55 -4.32
N VAL A 317 -9.34 -5.48 -5.14
CA VAL A 317 -10.58 -4.85 -5.62
C VAL A 317 -11.40 -5.81 -6.48
N ARG A 318 -10.77 -6.54 -7.40
CA ARG A 318 -11.45 -7.58 -8.20
C ARG A 318 -12.18 -8.55 -7.27
N THR A 319 -11.50 -9.05 -6.24
CA THR A 319 -12.08 -9.99 -5.26
C THR A 319 -13.24 -9.38 -4.48
N PHE A 320 -13.14 -8.12 -4.05
CA PHE A 320 -14.25 -7.41 -3.42
C PHE A 320 -15.45 -7.23 -4.37
N ARG A 321 -15.21 -6.89 -5.63
CA ARG A 321 -16.28 -6.76 -6.63
C ARG A 321 -16.96 -8.10 -6.88
N THR A 322 -16.21 -9.20 -6.95
CA THR A 322 -16.76 -10.59 -6.97
C THR A 322 -17.64 -10.87 -5.76
N ALA A 323 -17.23 -10.47 -4.55
CA ALA A 323 -18.01 -10.64 -3.31
C ALA A 323 -19.19 -9.64 -3.17
N GLY A 324 -19.36 -8.74 -4.13
CA GLY A 324 -20.50 -7.83 -4.24
C GLY A 324 -20.37 -6.52 -3.47
N PHE A 325 -19.16 -6.14 -3.06
CA PHE A 325 -18.89 -4.86 -2.41
C PHE A 325 -19.02 -3.70 -3.39
N GLN A 326 -19.58 -2.58 -2.91
CA GLN A 326 -19.79 -1.38 -3.71
C GLN A 326 -19.05 -0.15 -3.19
N TRP A 327 -18.61 -0.19 -1.93
CA TRP A 327 -17.76 0.83 -1.35
C TRP A 327 -16.52 0.17 -0.80
N ILE A 328 -15.35 0.64 -1.20
CA ILE A 328 -14.08 0.01 -0.87
C ILE A 328 -13.06 1.11 -0.54
N THR A 329 -12.65 1.22 0.73
CA THR A 329 -11.68 2.25 1.17
C THR A 329 -10.45 1.64 1.80
N GLN A 330 -9.28 1.94 1.23
CA GLN A 330 -7.97 1.52 1.74
C GLN A 330 -7.67 2.23 3.07
N PHE A 331 -6.97 1.58 4.00
CA PHE A 331 -6.50 2.20 5.24
C PHE A 331 -4.97 2.13 5.28
N ALA A 332 -4.22 3.23 5.42
CA ALA A 332 -4.64 4.61 5.17
C ALA A 332 -3.67 5.29 4.19
N TYR A 333 -4.09 6.44 3.65
CA TYR A 333 -3.24 7.32 2.85
C TYR A 333 -2.40 8.20 3.78
N ASP A 334 -1.07 8.11 3.66
CA ASP A 334 -0.16 8.89 4.50
C ASP A 334 -0.10 10.36 4.05
N PRO A 335 -0.25 11.33 4.97
CA PRO A 335 -0.11 12.74 4.64
C PRO A 335 1.27 13.04 4.05
N ILE A 336 1.28 13.79 2.94
CA ILE A 336 2.49 14.05 2.14
C ILE A 336 3.65 14.63 2.97
N ASP A 337 3.36 15.45 3.98
CA ASP A 337 4.39 16.13 4.76
C ASP A 337 5.08 15.24 5.82
N MET A 338 4.50 14.08 6.14
CA MET A 338 5.11 13.10 7.05
C MET A 338 5.40 11.74 6.40
N ALA A 339 4.98 11.54 5.15
CA ALA A 339 5.18 10.30 4.40
C ALA A 339 6.66 9.94 4.15
N ALA A 340 7.61 10.84 4.40
CA ALA A 340 9.04 10.49 4.39
C ALA A 340 9.44 9.49 5.50
N TYR A 341 8.59 9.32 6.52
CA TYR A 341 8.90 8.61 7.76
C TYR A 341 7.97 7.43 8.08
N ASN A 342 6.79 7.37 7.44
CA ASN A 342 5.77 6.33 7.65
C ASN A 342 5.40 6.12 9.14
N THR A 343 5.01 7.20 9.82
CA THR A 343 4.75 7.17 11.27
C THR A 343 3.27 7.17 11.64
N GLU A 344 2.33 7.36 10.70
CA GLU A 344 0.90 7.32 11.00
C GLU A 344 0.48 5.90 11.40
N TYR A 345 0.53 5.00 10.44
CA TYR A 345 0.37 3.57 10.64
C TYR A 345 1.49 2.85 9.92
N GLN A 346 2.50 2.43 10.68
CA GLN A 346 3.78 1.92 10.13
C GLN A 346 3.63 0.80 9.10
N THR A 347 2.45 0.17 9.00
CA THR A 347 2.16 -1.02 8.21
C THR A 347 1.57 -0.73 6.81
N HIS A 348 0.96 0.44 6.59
CA HIS A 348 0.16 0.68 5.37
C HIS A 348 0.93 1.33 4.22
N TYR A 349 1.81 2.27 4.58
CA TYR A 349 2.63 3.08 3.70
C TYR A 349 2.12 3.34 2.27
N LEU A 350 1.42 4.46 2.07
CA LEU A 350 0.84 4.86 0.79
C LEU A 350 0.83 6.38 0.61
N ASN A 351 1.58 6.87 -0.38
CA ASN A 351 1.53 8.26 -0.82
C ASN A 351 1.97 8.37 -2.30
N VAL A 352 1.43 9.32 -3.05
CA VAL A 352 1.78 9.52 -4.48
C VAL A 352 3.27 9.82 -4.70
N ALA A 353 3.86 10.69 -3.87
CA ALA A 353 5.25 11.10 -4.04
C ALA A 353 6.23 10.05 -3.47
N TYR A 354 5.86 9.39 -2.37
CA TYR A 354 6.78 8.50 -1.65
C TYR A 354 6.61 7.01 -1.99
N THR A 355 5.46 6.58 -2.48
CA THR A 355 5.24 5.19 -2.94
C THR A 355 4.63 5.19 -4.34
N PRO A 356 5.31 5.78 -5.34
CA PRO A 356 4.71 6.10 -6.64
C PRO A 356 4.12 4.87 -7.35
N ASN A 357 4.83 3.74 -7.35
CA ASN A 357 4.36 2.48 -7.94
C ASN A 357 3.08 1.98 -7.26
N LYS A 358 3.05 1.96 -5.93
CA LYS A 358 1.90 1.54 -5.13
C LYS A 358 0.70 2.47 -5.35
N ALA A 359 0.95 3.77 -5.49
CA ALA A 359 -0.08 4.77 -5.79
C ALA A 359 -0.69 4.58 -7.20
N ILE A 360 0.10 4.28 -8.23
CA ILE A 360 -0.47 3.91 -9.54
C ILE A 360 -1.23 2.58 -9.47
N GLY A 361 -0.77 1.61 -8.68
CA GLY A 361 -1.55 0.40 -8.38
C GLY A 361 -2.92 0.73 -7.78
N LEU A 362 -2.99 1.70 -6.87
CA LEU A 362 -4.24 2.21 -6.30
C LEU A 362 -5.12 2.92 -7.35
N MET A 363 -4.54 3.74 -8.23
CA MET A 363 -5.26 4.39 -9.33
C MET A 363 -5.90 3.37 -10.29
N ILE A 364 -5.17 2.30 -10.62
CA ILE A 364 -5.69 1.20 -11.43
C ILE A 364 -6.82 0.46 -10.69
N ALA A 365 -6.69 0.29 -9.38
CA ALA A 365 -7.74 -0.30 -8.54
C ALA A 365 -9.02 0.56 -8.51
N ALA A 366 -8.90 1.89 -8.57
CA ALA A 366 -10.04 2.80 -8.69
C ALA A 366 -10.82 2.59 -9.99
N GLU A 367 -10.12 2.39 -11.11
CA GLU A 367 -10.74 2.02 -12.39
C GLU A 367 -11.37 0.63 -12.33
N ALA A 368 -10.71 -0.35 -11.69
CA ALA A 368 -11.23 -1.70 -11.52
C ALA A 368 -12.54 -1.71 -10.72
N ALA A 369 -12.62 -0.93 -9.63
CA ALA A 369 -13.83 -0.83 -8.82
C ALA A 369 -15.04 -0.30 -9.61
N GLN A 370 -14.79 0.59 -10.58
CA GLN A 370 -15.83 1.19 -11.39
C GLN A 370 -16.23 0.34 -12.61
N LYS A 371 -15.28 -0.43 -13.18
CA LYS A 371 -15.50 -1.20 -14.42
C LYS A 371 -15.86 -2.66 -14.19
N VAL A 372 -15.40 -3.27 -13.10
CA VAL A 372 -15.76 -4.65 -12.75
C VAL A 372 -17.19 -4.67 -12.18
N GLY A 373 -18.03 -5.53 -12.74
CA GLY A 373 -19.41 -5.70 -12.31
C GLY A 373 -19.52 -6.27 -10.89
N ARG A 374 -20.53 -5.86 -10.15
CA ARG A 374 -20.84 -6.44 -8.84
C ARG A 374 -21.24 -7.91 -9.01
N GLY A 375 -20.48 -8.81 -8.38
CA GLY A 375 -20.67 -10.26 -8.51
C GLY A 375 -20.02 -10.88 -9.76
N GLU A 376 -19.30 -10.09 -10.57
CA GLU A 376 -18.56 -10.62 -11.72
C GLU A 376 -17.37 -11.46 -11.22
N SER A 377 -17.11 -12.60 -11.86
CA SER A 377 -16.05 -13.54 -11.48
C SER A 377 -15.13 -13.83 -12.66
N PHE A 378 -13.84 -14.05 -12.39
CA PHE A 378 -12.79 -14.27 -13.38
C PHE A 378 -12.08 -15.62 -13.19
N GLY A 379 -12.73 -16.56 -12.50
CA GLY A 379 -12.12 -17.83 -12.10
C GLY A 379 -11.29 -17.70 -10.81
N ASN A 380 -10.31 -18.58 -10.65
CA ASN A 380 -9.41 -18.60 -9.49
C ASN A 380 -7.98 -18.33 -9.95
N TYR A 381 -7.14 -17.93 -9.00
CA TYR A 381 -5.71 -17.81 -9.20
C TYR A 381 -5.10 -19.09 -9.83
N PRO A 382 -4.27 -18.96 -10.88
CA PRO A 382 -3.69 -17.71 -11.43
C PRO A 382 -4.48 -17.08 -12.60
N ALA A 383 -5.58 -17.68 -13.04
CA ALA A 383 -6.34 -17.19 -14.20
C ALA A 383 -6.91 -15.78 -13.97
N ASP A 384 -7.29 -15.49 -12.72
CA ASP A 384 -7.85 -14.22 -12.26
C ASP A 384 -6.85 -13.05 -12.26
N THR A 385 -5.56 -13.29 -12.55
CA THR A 385 -4.54 -12.23 -12.72
C THR A 385 -4.76 -11.39 -13.97
N LEU A 386 -5.63 -11.85 -14.86
CA LEU A 386 -6.19 -11.13 -16.00
C LEU A 386 -7.70 -11.01 -15.80
N PHE A 387 -8.22 -9.79 -15.82
CA PHE A 387 -9.65 -9.56 -15.66
C PHE A 387 -10.06 -8.30 -16.41
N ASN A 388 -11.03 -8.40 -17.31
CA ASN A 388 -11.40 -7.32 -18.24
C ASN A 388 -10.17 -6.73 -18.96
N ASP A 389 -9.91 -5.43 -18.77
CA ASP A 389 -8.77 -4.70 -19.33
C ASP A 389 -7.57 -4.60 -18.38
N PHE A 390 -7.62 -5.33 -17.26
CA PHE A 390 -6.65 -5.27 -16.18
C PHE A 390 -5.73 -6.49 -16.16
N ARG A 391 -4.50 -6.26 -15.70
CA ARG A 391 -3.50 -7.29 -15.48
C ARG A 391 -2.70 -7.00 -14.22
N VAL A 392 -2.44 -8.04 -13.43
CA VAL A 392 -1.52 -8.00 -12.29
C VAL A 392 -0.42 -9.05 -12.43
N SER A 393 0.79 -8.78 -11.94
CA SER A 393 1.92 -9.70 -12.01
C SER A 393 2.86 -9.52 -10.81
N TYR A 394 3.10 -10.59 -10.06
CA TYR A 394 4.11 -10.62 -9.02
C TYR A 394 5.54 -10.52 -9.59
N VAL A 395 5.85 -11.34 -10.60
CA VAL A 395 7.21 -11.44 -11.17
C VAL A 395 7.70 -10.11 -11.75
N GLN A 396 6.78 -9.31 -12.30
CA GLN A 396 7.09 -7.99 -12.83
C GLN A 396 6.82 -6.84 -11.84
N ASP A 397 6.32 -7.17 -10.64
CA ASP A 397 5.72 -6.21 -9.70
C ASP A 397 4.85 -5.17 -10.42
N LEU A 398 3.77 -5.61 -11.08
CA LEU A 398 3.08 -4.80 -12.06
C LEU A 398 1.56 -4.89 -11.95
N SER A 399 0.91 -3.74 -11.97
CA SER A 399 -0.51 -3.53 -12.26
C SER A 399 -0.63 -2.80 -13.58
N GLU A 400 -1.57 -3.19 -14.45
CA GLU A 400 -1.86 -2.52 -15.71
C GLU A 400 -3.36 -2.34 -15.94
N LEU A 401 -3.72 -1.22 -16.57
CA LEU A 401 -4.99 -1.01 -17.27
C LEU A 401 -4.68 -0.68 -18.74
N ASN A 402 -5.29 -1.42 -19.66
CA ASN A 402 -5.17 -1.17 -21.10
C ASN A 402 -6.53 -1.35 -21.78
N ASP A 403 -7.38 -0.32 -21.73
CA ASP A 403 -8.76 -0.36 -22.26
C ASP A 403 -8.92 0.26 -23.66
N GLY A 404 -7.83 0.78 -24.24
CA GLY A 404 -7.82 1.44 -25.54
C GLY A 404 -7.91 2.97 -25.50
N GLU A 405 -8.48 3.57 -24.45
CA GLU A 405 -8.48 5.02 -24.24
C GLU A 405 -7.56 5.44 -23.07
N LYS A 406 -7.39 4.57 -22.08
CA LYS A 406 -6.53 4.73 -20.91
C LYS A 406 -5.47 3.64 -20.93
N PHE A 407 -4.23 4.04 -20.68
CA PHE A 407 -3.11 3.12 -20.53
C PHE A 407 -2.31 3.44 -19.27
N TYR A 408 -2.54 2.67 -18.21
CA TYR A 408 -1.92 2.87 -16.90
C TYR A 408 -1.05 1.68 -16.52
N TYR A 409 0.11 1.92 -15.89
CA TYR A 409 1.03 0.87 -15.46
C TYR A 409 1.84 1.29 -14.24
N SER A 410 1.88 0.44 -13.21
CA SER A 410 2.56 0.77 -11.94
C SER A 410 4.08 0.60 -11.97
N ASN A 411 4.61 -0.06 -13.00
CA ASN A 411 6.03 -0.32 -13.18
C ASN A 411 6.35 -0.44 -14.68
N THR A 412 7.64 -0.58 -15.01
CA THR A 412 8.07 -0.74 -16.41
C THR A 412 7.35 -1.91 -17.10
N THR A 413 6.75 -1.64 -18.25
CA THR A 413 6.01 -2.62 -19.04
C THR A 413 6.46 -2.65 -20.49
N GLN A 414 6.31 -3.82 -21.13
CA GLN A 414 6.47 -4.00 -22.58
C GLN A 414 5.13 -4.13 -23.31
N THR A 415 4.02 -4.09 -22.56
CA THR A 415 2.66 -4.13 -23.11
C THR A 415 2.45 -2.93 -24.03
N ARG A 416 1.93 -3.17 -25.22
CA ARG A 416 1.52 -2.11 -26.15
C ARG A 416 0.07 -1.71 -25.87
N PRO A 417 -0.29 -0.41 -25.94
CA PRO A 417 -1.69 0.01 -25.89
C PRO A 417 -2.52 -0.71 -26.95
N LYS A 418 -3.77 -1.07 -26.62
CA LYS A 418 -4.71 -1.69 -27.57
C LYS A 418 -4.91 -0.83 -28.82
N ASP A 419 -5.04 0.49 -28.62
CA ASP A 419 -5.08 1.48 -29.69
C ASP A 419 -4.40 2.78 -29.25
N ILE A 420 -3.18 3.00 -29.76
CA ILE A 420 -2.39 4.19 -29.41
C ILE A 420 -2.98 5.50 -29.95
N SER A 421 -3.82 5.44 -30.99
CA SER A 421 -4.44 6.63 -31.61
C SER A 421 -5.62 7.18 -30.82
N GLN A 422 -6.26 6.31 -30.01
CA GLN A 422 -7.43 6.66 -29.20
C GLN A 422 -7.09 7.05 -27.77
N LEU A 423 -5.81 6.98 -27.36
CA LEU A 423 -5.40 7.33 -26.01
C LEU A 423 -5.82 8.75 -25.63
N ARG A 424 -6.41 8.84 -24.45
CA ARG A 424 -6.86 10.06 -23.77
C ARG A 424 -6.14 10.27 -22.45
N ALA A 425 -5.69 9.20 -21.80
CA ALA A 425 -4.95 9.30 -20.55
C ALA A 425 -3.86 8.23 -20.46
N ILE A 426 -2.70 8.62 -19.96
CA ILE A 426 -1.60 7.73 -19.60
C ILE A 426 -1.16 8.09 -18.18
N ALA A 427 -0.87 7.08 -17.37
CA ALA A 427 -0.36 7.25 -16.02
C ALA A 427 0.64 6.13 -15.75
N GLY A 428 1.80 6.44 -15.20
CA GLY A 428 2.70 5.35 -14.83
C GLY A 428 3.95 5.74 -14.09
N CYS A 429 4.64 4.69 -13.67
CA CYS A 429 5.99 4.72 -13.12
C CYS A 429 6.87 3.81 -13.97
N GLY A 430 8.11 4.24 -14.27
CA GLY A 430 9.00 3.51 -15.17
C GLY A 430 8.67 3.70 -16.66
N LYS A 431 9.06 2.74 -17.50
CA LYS A 431 9.06 2.85 -18.97
C LYS A 431 7.93 2.04 -19.61
N SER A 432 7.45 2.48 -20.77
CA SER A 432 6.54 1.73 -21.65
C SER A 432 6.88 1.97 -23.12
N PRO A 433 6.28 1.23 -24.07
CA PRO A 433 6.43 1.53 -25.50
C PRO A 433 5.99 2.95 -25.91
N VAL A 434 5.16 3.61 -25.09
CA VAL A 434 4.66 4.97 -25.34
C VAL A 434 5.49 6.04 -24.65
N VAL A 435 6.00 5.78 -23.44
CA VAL A 435 6.76 6.74 -22.64
C VAL A 435 8.08 6.11 -22.20
N ASN A 436 9.19 6.69 -22.65
CA ASN A 436 10.52 6.36 -22.14
C ASN A 436 10.98 7.47 -21.19
N TYR A 437 11.11 7.15 -19.91
CA TYR A 437 11.47 8.06 -18.82
C TYR A 437 12.34 7.32 -17.81
N GLU A 438 13.36 7.98 -17.26
CA GLU A 438 14.31 7.36 -16.33
C GLU A 438 14.03 7.65 -14.86
N GLY A 439 13.23 8.67 -14.56
CA GLY A 439 12.84 8.98 -13.19
C GLY A 439 11.94 7.90 -12.59
N THR A 440 11.92 7.87 -11.26
CA THR A 440 11.14 6.91 -10.46
C THR A 440 9.81 7.48 -9.99
N GLY A 441 9.59 8.80 -10.14
CA GLY A 441 8.33 9.45 -9.84
C GLY A 441 7.20 9.07 -10.80
N VAL A 442 5.95 9.25 -10.34
CA VAL A 442 4.75 9.12 -11.18
C VAL A 442 4.74 10.18 -12.27
N TYR A 443 4.27 9.84 -13.47
CA TYR A 443 3.85 10.83 -14.47
C TYR A 443 2.44 10.55 -14.98
N TRP A 444 1.78 11.61 -15.43
CA TRP A 444 0.51 11.53 -16.13
C TRP A 444 0.47 12.38 -17.38
N LEU A 445 -0.21 11.88 -18.41
CA LEU A 445 -0.52 12.58 -19.65
C LEU A 445 -2.03 12.59 -19.86
N ASP A 446 -2.64 13.77 -19.89
CA ASP A 446 -4.07 13.96 -20.12
C ASP A 446 -4.30 14.67 -21.47
N ARG A 447 -5.04 14.04 -22.39
CA ARG A 447 -5.40 14.67 -23.68
C ARG A 447 -6.52 15.68 -23.46
N LEU A 448 -6.20 16.96 -23.55
CA LEU A 448 -7.15 18.07 -23.34
C LEU A 448 -8.01 18.30 -24.59
N GLU A 449 -7.36 18.29 -25.75
CA GLU A 449 -7.97 18.27 -27.08
C GLU A 449 -6.97 17.68 -28.08
N GLU A 450 -7.36 17.54 -29.35
CA GLU A 450 -6.48 16.97 -30.38
C GLU A 450 -5.14 17.73 -30.47
N GLY A 451 -4.03 17.01 -30.29
CA GLY A 451 -2.67 17.53 -30.30
C GLY A 451 -2.29 18.40 -29.09
N VAL A 452 -3.13 18.51 -28.06
CA VAL A 452 -2.84 19.27 -26.83
C VAL A 452 -2.99 18.37 -25.60
N TRP A 453 -1.90 18.24 -24.85
CA TRP A 453 -1.82 17.36 -23.68
C TRP A 453 -1.32 18.11 -22.45
N ARG A 454 -1.78 17.74 -21.26
CA ARG A 454 -1.16 18.10 -20.00
C ARG A 454 -0.23 16.97 -19.58
N LEU A 455 1.01 17.30 -19.24
CA LEU A 455 1.97 16.39 -18.63
C LEU A 455 2.21 16.83 -17.19
N GLU A 456 2.11 15.91 -16.25
CA GLU A 456 2.49 16.12 -14.84
C GLU A 456 3.53 15.08 -14.46
N VAL A 457 4.59 15.50 -13.77
CA VAL A 457 5.70 14.65 -13.35
C VAL A 457 5.99 14.91 -11.87
N MET A 458 5.87 13.87 -11.06
CA MET A 458 6.24 13.88 -9.63
C MET A 458 7.76 13.73 -9.48
N PRO A 459 8.32 14.20 -8.35
CA PRO A 459 9.73 13.97 -8.06
C PRO A 459 10.02 12.49 -7.84
N ASP A 460 11.31 12.16 -7.92
CA ASP A 460 11.78 10.80 -7.78
C ASP A 460 11.76 10.35 -6.33
N ALA A 461 11.41 9.10 -6.10
CA ALA A 461 11.41 8.45 -4.79
C ALA A 461 12.53 7.41 -4.73
N VAL A 462 13.30 7.43 -3.64
CA VAL A 462 14.41 6.50 -3.41
C VAL A 462 14.30 5.94 -1.99
N GLN A 463 14.17 4.61 -1.89
CA GLN A 463 14.10 3.95 -0.59
C GLN A 463 15.46 4.03 0.10
N VAL A 464 15.47 4.51 1.34
CA VAL A 464 16.70 4.68 2.14
C VAL A 464 16.76 3.75 3.35
N SER A 465 15.61 3.28 3.83
CA SER A 465 15.52 2.26 4.88
C SER A 465 14.21 1.46 4.76
N ASP A 466 14.04 0.42 5.57
CA ASP A 466 12.80 -0.38 5.59
C ASP A 466 11.66 0.43 6.26
N PRO A 467 10.57 0.74 5.53
CA PRO A 467 9.50 1.60 6.03
C PRO A 467 8.67 0.98 7.15
N PHE A 468 8.64 -0.35 7.27
CA PHE A 468 7.77 -1.07 8.21
C PHE A 468 8.42 -1.38 9.56
N THR A 469 9.67 -0.95 9.73
CA THR A 469 10.37 -0.97 11.03
C THR A 469 9.76 0.05 12.00
N LYS A 470 10.15 0.01 13.28
CA LYS A 470 9.63 0.91 14.33
C LYS A 470 9.50 2.37 13.85
N PRO A 471 8.33 3.01 13.98
CA PRO A 471 8.07 4.35 13.46
C PRO A 471 8.86 5.42 14.24
N SER A 472 9.40 6.39 13.51
CA SER A 472 10.08 7.56 14.07
C SER A 472 10.20 8.68 13.02
N LEU A 473 9.95 9.93 13.41
CA LEU A 473 10.21 11.11 12.56
C LEU A 473 11.72 11.38 12.35
N ASP A 474 12.59 10.72 13.11
CA ASP A 474 14.04 10.77 12.92
C ASP A 474 14.54 9.71 11.91
N LYS A 475 13.65 8.83 11.44
CA LYS A 475 13.96 7.72 10.53
C LYS A 475 13.35 7.99 9.16
N GLU A 476 14.12 8.59 8.26
CA GLU A 476 13.74 8.68 6.85
C GLU A 476 13.68 7.26 6.25
N VAL A 477 12.58 6.94 5.58
CA VAL A 477 12.36 5.63 4.92
C VAL A 477 12.38 5.75 3.41
N MET A 478 11.95 6.90 2.90
CA MET A 478 11.94 7.24 1.50
C MET A 478 12.38 8.69 1.31
N ARG A 479 13.35 8.92 0.43
CA ARG A 479 13.87 10.23 0.09
C ARG A 479 13.32 10.69 -1.25
N ILE A 480 12.99 11.98 -1.32
CA ILE A 480 12.56 12.64 -2.54
C ILE A 480 13.73 13.36 -3.19
N VAL A 481 13.89 13.19 -4.50
CA VAL A 481 14.95 13.81 -5.30
C VAL A 481 14.34 14.55 -6.49
N SER A 482 14.82 15.78 -6.75
CA SER A 482 14.38 16.59 -7.89
C SER A 482 15.30 16.40 -9.10
N GLY A 483 15.30 15.19 -9.66
CA GLY A 483 16.09 14.85 -10.84
C GLY A 483 15.64 15.60 -12.09
N ALA A 484 16.56 15.79 -13.04
CA ALA A 484 16.23 16.24 -14.39
C ALA A 484 16.49 15.09 -15.37
N TRP A 485 15.44 14.61 -16.02
CA TRP A 485 15.51 13.45 -16.90
C TRP A 485 15.03 13.78 -18.31
N ASP A 486 15.57 13.07 -19.28
CA ASP A 486 14.97 13.06 -20.61
C ASP A 486 13.70 12.21 -20.60
N MET A 487 12.63 12.70 -21.23
CA MET A 487 11.39 11.96 -21.46
C MET A 487 11.11 11.89 -22.96
N THR A 488 10.88 10.70 -23.51
CA THR A 488 10.47 10.52 -24.91
C THR A 488 9.04 10.02 -24.98
N LEU A 489 8.21 10.74 -25.72
CA LEU A 489 6.79 10.44 -25.94
C LEU A 489 6.57 9.95 -27.37
N ASN A 490 6.07 8.73 -27.51
CA ASN A 490 5.69 8.11 -28.79
C ASN A 490 4.18 8.19 -29.01
N LEU A 491 3.64 9.42 -29.08
CA LEU A 491 2.20 9.67 -29.24
C LEU A 491 1.88 10.18 -30.65
N PRO A 492 1.13 9.42 -31.48
CA PRO A 492 0.76 9.88 -32.83
C PRO A 492 0.02 11.22 -32.84
N ASP A 493 -0.85 11.43 -31.85
CA ASP A 493 -1.65 12.66 -31.74
C ASP A 493 -0.77 13.90 -31.49
N LEU A 494 0.31 13.78 -30.70
CA LEU A 494 1.23 14.88 -30.42
C LEU A 494 2.30 15.03 -31.51
N GLY A 495 2.62 13.95 -32.21
CA GLY A 495 3.65 13.90 -33.25
C GLY A 495 5.07 13.90 -32.70
N LYS A 496 6.06 14.07 -33.59
CA LYS A 496 7.49 14.08 -33.22
C LYS A 496 8.01 15.44 -32.77
N GLN A 497 7.26 16.51 -33.03
CA GLN A 497 7.64 17.89 -32.71
C GLN A 497 6.46 18.59 -32.04
N PHE A 498 6.71 19.12 -30.86
CA PHE A 498 5.70 19.82 -30.06
C PHE A 498 6.38 20.81 -29.11
N ARG A 499 5.67 21.89 -28.78
CA ARG A 499 6.09 22.85 -27.76
C ARG A 499 5.75 22.29 -26.38
N VAL A 500 6.62 22.56 -25.41
CA VAL A 500 6.45 22.26 -23.98
C VAL A 500 6.55 23.56 -23.21
N ASN A 501 5.52 23.92 -22.44
CA ASN A 501 5.55 25.08 -21.55
C ASN A 501 5.18 24.66 -20.13
N GLY A 502 5.89 25.17 -19.14
CA GLY A 502 5.51 25.06 -17.73
C GLY A 502 4.14 25.68 -17.48
N LEU A 503 3.36 25.03 -16.63
CA LEU A 503 1.96 25.38 -16.37
C LEU A 503 1.68 25.69 -14.90
N ASN A 504 2.30 24.95 -13.97
CA ASN A 504 2.14 25.22 -12.54
C ASN A 504 2.90 26.48 -12.11
N ASN A 505 2.48 27.06 -10.97
CA ASN A 505 3.08 28.28 -10.45
C ASN A 505 4.61 28.16 -10.29
N GLY A 506 5.34 29.17 -10.76
CA GLY A 506 6.81 29.21 -10.73
C GLY A 506 7.51 28.38 -11.81
N ASN A 507 6.79 27.58 -12.60
CA ASN A 507 7.38 26.79 -13.68
C ASN A 507 7.55 27.61 -14.96
N THR A 508 8.75 28.12 -15.18
CA THR A 508 9.13 28.92 -16.35
C THR A 508 9.73 28.11 -17.50
N PHE A 509 9.73 26.78 -17.39
CA PHE A 509 10.32 25.90 -18.39
C PHE A 509 9.62 26.07 -19.75
N SER A 510 10.39 26.23 -20.81
CA SER A 510 9.87 26.33 -22.18
C SER A 510 10.88 25.73 -23.14
N THR A 511 10.44 24.74 -23.93
CA THR A 511 11.29 24.11 -24.94
C THR A 511 10.48 23.59 -26.12
N GLN A 512 11.18 23.20 -27.19
CA GLN A 512 10.62 22.47 -28.32
C GLN A 512 11.13 21.03 -28.26
N ALA A 513 10.21 20.07 -28.17
CA ALA A 513 10.56 18.66 -28.26
C ALA A 513 10.92 18.29 -29.71
N ALA A 514 11.91 17.40 -29.86
CA ALA A 514 12.34 16.86 -31.15
C ALA A 514 12.39 15.33 -31.08
N ASN A 515 11.89 14.65 -32.11
CA ASN A 515 11.73 13.19 -32.12
C ASN A 515 10.95 12.65 -30.90
N GLY A 516 9.97 13.42 -30.41
CA GLY A 516 9.20 13.09 -29.21
C GLY A 516 9.93 13.32 -27.89
N LYS A 517 11.20 13.73 -27.92
CA LYS A 517 12.05 13.87 -26.74
C LYS A 517 11.96 15.27 -26.14
N ILE A 518 11.64 15.33 -24.85
CA ILE A 518 11.75 16.49 -23.97
C ILE A 518 13.03 16.31 -23.17
N SER A 519 13.98 17.22 -23.34
CA SER A 519 15.26 17.14 -22.64
C SER A 519 15.25 17.83 -21.29
N THR A 520 15.96 17.25 -20.32
CA THR A 520 16.17 17.82 -18.97
C THR A 520 14.86 18.20 -18.27
N LEU A 521 13.82 17.39 -18.43
CA LEU A 521 12.52 17.58 -17.80
C LEU A 521 12.65 17.40 -16.29
N ARG A 522 12.10 18.36 -15.54
CA ARG A 522 12.06 18.32 -14.07
C ARG A 522 10.65 18.01 -13.58
N PRO A 523 10.47 17.63 -12.31
CA PRO A 523 9.15 17.51 -11.70
C PRO A 523 8.35 18.82 -11.83
N GLY A 524 7.06 18.70 -12.13
CA GLY A 524 6.17 19.83 -12.40
C GLY A 524 5.07 19.50 -13.41
N VAL A 525 4.30 20.52 -13.79
CA VAL A 525 3.19 20.42 -14.74
C VAL A 525 3.47 21.23 -15.99
N TYR A 526 3.16 20.66 -17.14
CA TYR A 526 3.49 21.18 -18.45
C TYR A 526 2.30 21.06 -19.40
N LEU A 527 2.17 22.04 -20.29
CA LEU A 527 1.29 21.98 -21.45
C LEU A 527 2.12 21.60 -22.68
N LEU A 528 1.73 20.51 -23.34
CA LEU A 528 2.33 20.01 -24.58
C LEU A 528 1.40 20.37 -25.74
N GLN A 529 1.96 20.94 -26.81
CA GLN A 529 1.18 21.37 -27.98
C GLN A 529 1.90 20.96 -29.26
N ARG A 530 1.24 20.13 -30.08
CA ARG A 530 1.71 19.73 -31.41
C ARG A 530 2.09 20.94 -32.26
N GLU A 531 3.15 20.83 -33.03
CA GLU A 531 3.54 21.88 -33.96
C GLU A 531 2.47 22.11 -35.05
N GLY A 532 2.21 23.38 -35.40
CA GLY A 532 1.27 23.74 -36.47
C GLY A 532 -0.22 23.78 -36.08
N ILE A 533 -0.58 23.42 -34.84
CA ILE A 533 -1.95 23.64 -34.33
C ILE A 533 -2.02 24.89 -33.45
N SER A 534 -3.12 25.63 -33.53
CA SER A 534 -3.46 26.67 -32.56
C SER A 534 -4.39 26.06 -31.52
N ALA A 535 -3.87 25.82 -30.30
CA ALA A 535 -4.70 25.44 -29.17
C ALA A 535 -5.85 26.44 -29.00
N SER A 536 -6.99 25.98 -28.49
CA SER A 536 -8.21 26.80 -28.35
C SER A 536 -8.09 28.00 -27.39
N GLY A 537 -6.90 28.29 -26.87
CA GLY A 537 -6.60 29.42 -25.98
C GLY A 537 -7.17 29.30 -24.57
N LYS A 538 -7.99 28.27 -24.31
CA LYS A 538 -8.70 28.05 -23.03
C LYS A 538 -7.92 27.26 -21.99
N TRP A 539 -6.80 26.64 -22.37
CA TRP A 539 -6.00 25.78 -21.49
C TRP A 539 -4.95 26.61 -20.74
N THR A 540 -5.40 27.33 -19.72
CA THR A 540 -4.57 28.09 -18.80
C THR A 540 -4.35 27.33 -17.49
N ALA A 541 -3.47 27.83 -16.63
CA ALA A 541 -3.24 27.24 -15.31
C ALA A 541 -4.53 27.14 -14.48
N ASP A 542 -5.42 28.14 -14.57
CA ASP A 542 -6.69 28.17 -13.82
C ASP A 542 -7.84 27.39 -14.49
N ALA A 543 -7.59 26.75 -15.64
CA ALA A 543 -8.64 26.00 -16.32
C ALA A 543 -8.99 24.72 -15.55
N HIS A 544 -10.29 24.44 -15.43
CA HIS A 544 -10.75 23.18 -14.85
C HIS A 544 -10.66 22.05 -15.89
N TRP A 545 -10.18 20.91 -15.43
CA TRP A 545 -10.18 19.66 -16.17
C TRP A 545 -10.65 18.54 -15.25
N GLN A 546 -11.85 18.03 -15.52
CA GLN A 546 -12.49 17.04 -14.67
C GLN A 546 -12.57 17.53 -13.22
N ASN A 547 -11.90 16.87 -12.28
CA ASN A 547 -11.85 17.19 -10.86
C ASN A 547 -10.57 17.95 -10.45
N ILE A 548 -9.73 18.40 -11.39
CA ILE A 548 -8.52 19.18 -11.12
C ILE A 548 -8.54 20.56 -11.77
N ILE A 549 -7.67 21.45 -11.31
CA ILE A 549 -7.29 22.68 -12.00
C ILE A 549 -5.92 22.44 -12.65
N LEU A 550 -5.75 22.82 -13.91
CA LEU A 550 -4.60 22.35 -14.70
C LEU A 550 -3.23 22.76 -14.12
N GLY A 551 -3.12 23.92 -13.48
CA GLY A 551 -1.87 24.42 -12.88
C GLY A 551 -1.59 23.92 -11.46
N GLU A 552 -2.48 23.13 -10.87
CA GLU A 552 -2.25 22.53 -9.55
C GLU A 552 -1.10 21.53 -9.60
N TYR A 553 -0.27 21.56 -8.56
CA TYR A 553 0.83 20.64 -8.37
C TYR A 553 1.18 20.56 -6.88
N ALA A 554 0.93 19.42 -6.26
CA ALA A 554 1.35 19.16 -4.88
C ALA A 554 2.60 18.30 -4.90
N CYS A 555 3.71 18.81 -4.36
CA CYS A 555 4.92 18.02 -4.16
C CYS A 555 5.45 18.19 -2.73
N PRO A 556 6.20 17.22 -2.18
CA PRO A 556 6.83 17.38 -0.87
C PRO A 556 7.87 18.51 -0.88
N SER A 557 8.18 19.05 0.29
CA SER A 557 9.32 19.96 0.46
C SER A 557 10.62 19.18 0.23
N ILE A 558 11.43 19.61 -0.74
CA ILE A 558 12.69 18.94 -1.09
C ILE A 558 13.83 19.62 -0.33
N SER A 559 14.62 18.83 0.41
CA SER A 559 15.79 19.33 1.14
C SER A 559 17.06 19.07 0.35
N ASP A 560 17.63 20.12 -0.24
CA ASP A 560 18.78 20.00 -1.16
C ASP A 560 20.14 19.71 -0.50
N ASN A 561 20.19 19.66 0.84
CA ASN A 561 21.45 19.68 1.58
C ASN A 561 21.93 18.31 2.09
N LYS A 562 21.25 17.21 1.79
CA LYS A 562 21.55 15.88 2.38
C LYS A 562 22.61 15.04 1.63
N GLY A 563 23.24 15.59 0.58
CA GLY A 563 24.24 14.88 -0.22
C GLY A 563 23.66 13.67 -0.97
N PHE A 564 24.51 12.72 -1.34
CA PHE A 564 24.07 11.50 -2.02
C PHE A 564 23.48 10.49 -1.04
N THR A 565 22.66 9.60 -1.57
CA THR A 565 22.20 8.36 -0.92
C THR A 565 22.61 7.18 -1.77
N VAL A 566 23.19 6.17 -1.14
CA VAL A 566 23.51 4.90 -1.80
C VAL A 566 22.73 3.78 -1.14
N THR A 567 21.87 3.12 -1.91
CA THR A 567 21.13 1.93 -1.51
C THR A 567 21.68 0.73 -2.28
N HIS A 568 22.13 -0.28 -1.56
CA HIS A 568 22.74 -1.49 -2.11
C HIS A 568 22.46 -2.68 -1.20
N SER A 569 22.08 -3.81 -1.78
CA SER A 569 21.93 -5.10 -1.10
C SER A 569 22.99 -6.08 -1.62
N PRO A 570 24.04 -6.38 -0.83
CA PRO A 570 25.09 -7.27 -1.31
C PRO A 570 24.57 -8.69 -1.48
N ALA A 571 25.06 -9.39 -2.51
CA ALA A 571 24.87 -10.82 -2.61
C ALA A 571 25.44 -11.48 -1.35
N LYS A 572 24.63 -12.27 -0.64
CA LYS A 572 25.05 -12.89 0.63
C LYS A 572 26.15 -13.92 0.41
N THR A 573 25.98 -14.78 -0.60
CA THR A 573 26.93 -15.84 -0.97
C THR A 573 27.01 -16.01 -2.48
N VAL A 574 28.22 -16.17 -3.03
CA VAL A 574 28.48 -16.43 -4.46
C VAL A 574 29.54 -17.52 -4.65
N ASP A 575 29.64 -18.07 -5.86
CA ASP A 575 30.65 -19.07 -6.23
C ASP A 575 32.03 -18.41 -6.47
N ALA A 576 33.09 -19.07 -6.00
CA ALA A 576 34.47 -18.74 -6.33
C ALA A 576 34.73 -18.91 -7.84
N GLY A 577 35.56 -18.04 -8.40
CA GLY A 577 35.95 -18.11 -9.82
C GLY A 577 34.86 -17.70 -10.81
N LYS A 578 33.81 -17.02 -10.35
CA LYS A 578 32.80 -16.38 -11.19
C LYS A 578 32.82 -14.87 -11.01
N ASP A 579 32.40 -14.15 -12.05
CA ASP A 579 32.25 -12.71 -11.98
C ASP A 579 31.17 -12.34 -10.95
N LEU A 580 31.44 -11.33 -10.12
CA LEU A 580 30.48 -10.78 -9.17
C LEU A 580 29.97 -9.43 -9.70
N GLN A 581 28.68 -9.35 -9.98
CA GLN A 581 28.02 -8.09 -10.32
C GLN A 581 27.60 -7.36 -9.03
N ILE A 582 28.05 -6.11 -8.88
CA ILE A 582 27.66 -5.21 -7.81
C ILE A 582 26.82 -4.10 -8.43
N GLU A 583 25.58 -3.98 -7.98
CA GLU A 583 24.62 -2.96 -8.44
C GLU A 583 24.19 -2.09 -7.26
N ALA A 584 24.20 -0.78 -7.43
CA ALA A 584 23.75 0.17 -6.40
C ALA A 584 22.88 1.27 -7.00
N ILE A 585 21.90 1.72 -6.23
CA ILE A 585 21.18 2.96 -6.48
C ILE A 585 21.97 4.09 -5.85
N VAL A 586 22.42 5.05 -6.65
CA VAL A 586 23.15 6.25 -6.21
C VAL A 586 22.33 7.47 -6.59
N ALA A 587 21.66 8.05 -5.60
CA ALA A 587 20.72 9.15 -5.80
C ALA A 587 21.20 10.43 -5.15
N GLY A 588 21.05 11.54 -5.87
CA GLY A 588 21.35 12.89 -5.42
C GLY A 588 20.71 13.90 -6.36
N ASN A 589 20.74 15.18 -5.97
CA ASN A 589 20.18 16.27 -6.78
C ASN A 589 20.86 16.45 -8.14
N GLU A 590 22.11 16.00 -8.24
CA GLU A 590 22.90 15.96 -9.45
C GLU A 590 23.46 14.56 -9.63
N MET A 591 23.85 14.22 -10.86
CA MET A 591 24.53 12.96 -11.14
C MET A 591 25.98 13.05 -10.64
N PRO A 592 26.51 12.01 -9.96
CA PRO A 592 27.90 12.00 -9.55
C PRO A 592 28.86 11.96 -10.74
N ASP A 593 30.01 12.63 -10.62
CA ASP A 593 31.06 12.59 -11.65
C ASP A 593 31.58 11.17 -11.88
N SER A 594 31.67 10.39 -10.80
CA SER A 594 32.00 8.97 -10.84
C SER A 594 31.59 8.25 -9.57
N VAL A 595 31.32 6.97 -9.69
CA VAL A 595 31.12 6.06 -8.57
C VAL A 595 32.18 4.97 -8.65
N ILE A 596 32.89 4.72 -7.55
CA ILE A 596 33.97 3.73 -7.49
C ILE A 596 33.81 2.79 -6.30
N ILE A 597 34.40 1.62 -6.39
CA ILE A 597 34.46 0.62 -5.33
C ILE A 597 35.91 0.48 -4.87
N TYR A 598 36.12 0.57 -3.56
CA TYR A 598 37.36 0.12 -2.92
C TYR A 598 37.10 -1.14 -2.10
N THR A 599 38.08 -2.04 -2.09
CA THR A 599 38.09 -3.22 -1.22
C THR A 599 38.75 -2.91 0.11
N ASP A 600 38.73 -3.86 1.05
CA ASP A 600 39.46 -3.82 2.31
C ASP A 600 41.00 -3.89 2.15
N LYS A 601 41.53 -3.96 0.92
CA LYS A 601 42.97 -4.08 0.62
C LYS A 601 43.66 -2.75 0.30
N ILE A 602 42.97 -1.64 0.48
CA ILE A 602 43.51 -0.30 0.23
C ILE A 602 44.32 0.22 1.42
N SER A 603 45.23 1.16 1.17
CA SER A 603 46.04 1.81 2.20
C SER A 603 46.30 3.27 1.85
N PHE A 604 46.09 4.16 2.82
CA PHE A 604 46.48 5.57 2.73
C PHE A 604 47.96 5.76 2.37
N TRP A 605 48.83 4.86 2.85
CA TRP A 605 50.27 4.92 2.60
C TRP A 605 50.69 4.42 1.22
N ASN A 606 49.76 3.84 0.45
CA ASN A 606 50.02 3.35 -0.89
C ASN A 606 49.64 4.43 -1.93
N GLU A 607 50.62 4.86 -2.73
CA GLU A 607 50.39 5.83 -3.81
C GLU A 607 49.47 5.29 -4.92
N LYS A 608 49.33 3.97 -5.06
CA LYS A 608 48.52 3.31 -6.09
C LYS A 608 47.57 2.28 -5.48
N ASN A 609 46.37 2.73 -5.12
CA ASN A 609 45.30 1.86 -4.66
C ASN A 609 44.43 1.40 -5.85
N PRO A 610 44.14 0.09 -5.98
CA PRO A 610 43.21 -0.41 -6.98
C PRO A 610 41.78 0.04 -6.64
N TYR A 611 40.99 0.32 -7.67
CA TYR A 611 39.56 0.59 -7.56
C TYR A 611 38.83 0.02 -8.76
N LEU A 612 37.54 -0.27 -8.60
CA LEU A 612 36.64 -0.60 -9.70
C LEU A 612 35.72 0.59 -9.97
N LYS A 613 35.63 1.03 -11.22
CA LYS A 613 34.66 2.06 -11.61
C LYS A 613 33.31 1.42 -11.85
N MET A 614 32.26 1.96 -11.24
CA MET A 614 30.89 1.59 -11.56
C MET A 614 30.42 2.39 -12.78
N ASN A 615 29.82 1.69 -13.74
CA ASN A 615 29.22 2.27 -14.94
C ASN A 615 27.77 2.63 -14.64
N HIS A 616 27.34 3.81 -15.08
CA HIS A 616 25.94 4.20 -15.06
C HIS A 616 25.16 3.38 -16.08
N THR A 617 24.11 2.69 -15.65
CA THR A 617 23.29 1.80 -16.51
C THR A 617 21.92 2.38 -16.85
N GLY A 618 21.49 3.42 -16.13
CA GLY A 618 20.25 4.17 -16.38
C GLY A 618 19.61 4.67 -15.08
N GLY A 619 18.91 5.80 -15.12
CA GLY A 619 18.31 6.39 -13.91
C GLY A 619 19.35 6.59 -12.81
N TYR A 620 19.07 6.08 -11.60
CA TYR A 620 20.01 6.11 -10.47
C TYR A 620 20.89 4.85 -10.35
N THR A 621 20.83 3.92 -11.30
CA THR A 621 21.51 2.62 -11.19
C THR A 621 22.94 2.68 -11.70
N TYR A 622 23.86 2.17 -10.89
CA TYR A 622 25.27 1.99 -11.21
C TYR A 622 25.68 0.52 -11.01
N CYS A 623 26.47 -0.02 -11.94
CA CYS A 623 26.92 -1.41 -11.88
C CYS A 623 28.44 -1.51 -12.07
N ALA A 624 29.08 -2.42 -11.34
CA ALA A 624 30.45 -2.87 -11.61
C ALA A 624 30.51 -4.39 -11.62
N THR A 625 31.43 -4.93 -12.42
CA THR A 625 31.75 -6.37 -12.43
C THR A 625 33.10 -6.55 -11.77
N VAL A 626 33.15 -7.29 -10.66
CA VAL A 626 34.39 -7.78 -10.08
C VAL A 626 34.80 -9.04 -10.84
N PRO A 627 35.98 -9.07 -11.48
CA PRO A 627 36.38 -10.22 -12.30
C PRO A 627 36.51 -11.51 -11.49
N ALA A 628 36.18 -12.64 -12.10
CA ALA A 628 36.33 -13.98 -11.55
C ALA A 628 37.71 -14.26 -10.90
N THR A 629 38.77 -13.67 -11.44
CA THR A 629 40.15 -13.81 -10.92
C THR A 629 40.34 -13.21 -9.53
N GLU A 630 39.50 -12.26 -9.13
CA GLU A 630 39.50 -11.60 -7.82
C GLU A 630 38.54 -12.26 -6.82
N ILE A 631 37.56 -13.01 -7.30
CA ILE A 631 36.56 -13.73 -6.50
C ILE A 631 37.11 -15.09 -6.07
N LYS A 632 37.86 -15.08 -4.97
CA LYS A 632 38.45 -16.28 -4.34
C LYS A 632 37.71 -16.62 -3.06
N GLU A 633 37.72 -17.91 -2.68
CA GLU A 633 37.10 -18.37 -1.43
C GLU A 633 37.49 -17.50 -0.22
N GLY A 634 36.51 -17.18 0.61
CA GLY A 634 36.65 -16.26 1.73
C GLY A 634 35.51 -15.24 1.78
N CYS A 635 35.83 -14.00 2.11
CA CYS A 635 34.87 -12.90 2.16
C CYS A 635 35.39 -11.74 1.32
N PHE A 636 34.56 -11.23 0.41
CA PHE A 636 34.83 -10.03 -0.37
C PHE A 636 34.20 -8.83 0.34
N ARG A 637 35.06 -7.90 0.77
CA ARG A 637 34.65 -6.71 1.52
C ARG A 637 34.92 -5.45 0.73
N TYR A 638 33.96 -4.54 0.72
CA TYR A 638 34.06 -3.33 -0.08
C TYR A 638 33.19 -2.18 0.42
N ASN A 639 33.53 -0.98 -0.06
CA ASN A 639 32.72 0.22 0.06
C ASN A 639 32.40 0.77 -1.35
N ILE A 640 31.38 1.61 -1.43
CA ILE A 640 31.09 2.42 -2.63
C ILE A 640 31.38 3.88 -2.27
N VAL A 641 32.22 4.51 -3.07
CA VAL A 641 32.58 5.92 -2.95
C VAL A 641 31.95 6.70 -4.10
N VAL A 642 31.16 7.70 -3.74
CA VAL A 642 30.58 8.66 -4.67
C VAL A 642 31.50 9.87 -4.75
N CYS A 643 31.88 10.26 -5.96
CA CYS A 643 32.79 11.37 -6.23
C CYS A 643 32.04 12.54 -6.87
N GLN A 644 32.21 13.74 -6.32
CA GLN A 644 31.71 14.98 -6.89
C GLN A 644 32.74 16.10 -6.71
N GLY A 645 33.39 16.53 -7.80
CA GLY A 645 34.55 17.40 -7.76
C GLY A 645 35.64 16.83 -6.84
N ASP A 646 36.07 17.63 -5.86
CA ASP A 646 37.03 17.19 -4.83
C ASP A 646 36.38 16.47 -3.64
N LYS A 647 35.05 16.44 -3.58
CA LYS A 647 34.31 15.80 -2.48
C LYS A 647 34.17 14.30 -2.71
N ARG A 648 34.25 13.54 -1.62
CA ARG A 648 34.03 12.08 -1.59
C ARG A 648 33.02 11.77 -0.49
N GLN A 649 32.14 10.82 -0.77
CA GLN A 649 31.21 10.27 0.22
C GLN A 649 31.24 8.75 0.14
N THR A 650 31.53 8.10 1.26
CA THR A 650 31.76 6.65 1.33
C THR A 650 30.61 5.94 2.05
N PHE A 651 30.10 4.89 1.42
CA PHE A 651 29.00 4.05 1.88
C PHE A 651 29.49 2.63 2.19
N PRO A 652 28.88 1.92 3.16
CA PRO A 652 27.52 2.11 3.70
C PRO A 652 27.32 3.23 4.74
N SER A 653 28.38 3.74 5.38
CA SER A 653 28.27 4.68 6.50
C SER A 653 27.88 6.12 6.10
N GLY A 654 27.92 6.46 4.80
CA GLY A 654 27.52 7.77 4.28
C GLY A 654 28.47 8.91 4.66
N VAL A 655 29.69 8.60 5.11
CA VAL A 655 30.66 9.59 5.61
C VAL A 655 31.22 10.41 4.46
N ALA A 656 31.24 11.74 4.60
CA ALA A 656 31.77 12.69 3.61
C ALA A 656 33.32 12.75 3.57
N ARG A 657 33.95 11.59 3.40
CA ARG A 657 35.39 11.36 3.30
C ARG A 657 35.68 10.21 2.34
N SER A 658 36.92 10.11 1.86
CA SER A 658 37.46 8.94 1.17
C SER A 658 37.97 7.92 2.18
N PRO A 659 37.89 6.60 1.92
CA PRO A 659 38.56 5.60 2.76
C PRO A 659 40.09 5.67 2.68
N LEU A 660 40.62 6.50 1.77
CA LEU A 660 42.04 6.82 1.68
C LEU A 660 42.43 8.09 2.46
N ASP A 661 41.51 8.76 3.14
CA ASP A 661 41.86 9.91 3.97
C ASP A 661 42.50 9.46 5.29
N TRP A 662 43.51 10.18 5.77
CA TRP A 662 44.23 9.82 7.00
C TRP A 662 43.33 9.82 8.26
N ASP A 663 42.25 10.62 8.24
CA ASP A 663 41.26 10.77 9.30
C ASP A 663 39.97 9.97 9.04
N TYR A 664 39.98 9.03 8.08
CA TYR A 664 38.84 8.16 7.84
C TYR A 664 38.68 7.13 8.96
N THR A 665 37.57 7.21 9.71
CA THR A 665 37.35 6.43 10.95
C THR A 665 36.29 5.34 10.83
N SER A 666 35.55 5.28 9.72
CA SER A 666 34.49 4.28 9.56
C SER A 666 35.07 2.93 9.12
N ALA A 667 34.78 1.87 9.88
CA ALA A 667 35.18 0.50 9.55
C ALA A 667 34.07 -0.30 8.84
N THR A 668 32.93 0.33 8.51
CA THR A 668 31.77 -0.37 7.97
C THR A 668 31.97 -0.65 6.47
N LEU A 669 31.84 -1.92 6.08
CA LEU A 669 31.95 -2.40 4.71
C LEU A 669 30.75 -3.31 4.39
N TRP A 670 30.39 -3.41 3.12
CA TRP A 670 29.56 -4.52 2.67
C TRP A 670 30.40 -5.78 2.54
N GLU A 671 29.75 -6.93 2.74
CA GLU A 671 30.40 -8.23 2.70
C GLU A 671 29.62 -9.19 1.80
N THR A 672 30.34 -9.96 1.00
CA THR A 672 29.83 -11.08 0.20
C THR A 672 30.68 -12.31 0.49
N ASN A 673 30.05 -13.39 0.95
CA ASN A 673 30.75 -14.66 1.18
C ASN A 673 31.02 -15.36 -0.15
N ILE A 674 32.25 -15.83 -0.33
CA ILE A 674 32.68 -16.55 -1.53
C ILE A 674 33.01 -17.99 -1.14
N VAL A 675 32.38 -18.94 -1.81
CA VAL A 675 32.50 -20.37 -1.49
C VAL A 675 32.84 -21.19 -2.71
N ALA A 676 33.39 -22.38 -2.51
CA ALA A 676 33.61 -23.32 -3.60
C ALA A 676 32.29 -23.67 -4.32
N PRO A 677 32.27 -23.78 -5.67
CA PRO A 677 31.04 -24.00 -6.45
C PRO A 677 30.23 -25.23 -6.02
N GLU A 678 30.88 -26.28 -5.55
CA GLU A 678 30.25 -27.53 -5.10
C GLU A 678 29.63 -27.42 -3.70
N LYS A 679 29.95 -26.38 -2.92
CA LYS A 679 29.42 -26.21 -1.56
C LYS A 679 27.89 -26.14 -1.60
N SER A 680 27.24 -26.75 -0.61
CA SER A 680 25.78 -26.69 -0.45
C SER A 680 25.25 -25.25 -0.35
N LEU A 681 23.96 -25.08 -0.67
CA LEU A 681 23.28 -23.79 -0.49
C LEU A 681 22.68 -23.71 0.90
N SER A 682 23.27 -22.87 1.75
CA SER A 682 22.72 -22.59 3.08
C SER A 682 21.43 -21.79 2.94
N LEU A 683 20.32 -22.31 3.48
CA LEU A 683 19.01 -21.66 3.49
C LEU A 683 18.73 -20.98 4.85
N LEU A 684 19.17 -21.61 5.93
CA LEU A 684 19.00 -21.12 7.30
C LEU A 684 20.16 -21.60 8.16
N GLU A 685 20.77 -20.67 8.89
CA GLU A 685 21.69 -20.97 10.00
C GLU A 685 21.19 -20.26 11.25
N ILE A 686 21.10 -21.00 12.36
CA ILE A 686 20.71 -20.41 13.64
C ILE A 686 21.90 -19.67 14.24
N VAL A 687 21.70 -18.39 14.54
CA VAL A 687 22.68 -17.51 15.20
C VAL A 687 22.12 -16.81 16.43
N ASP A 688 20.80 -16.59 16.46
CA ASP A 688 20.07 -15.99 17.57
C ASP A 688 18.64 -16.57 17.68
N ALA A 689 17.86 -16.09 18.66
CA ALA A 689 16.51 -16.59 18.91
C ALA A 689 15.48 -16.22 17.82
N ASP A 690 15.79 -15.25 16.95
CA ASP A 690 14.91 -14.81 15.86
C ASP A 690 15.30 -15.51 14.54
N SER A 691 16.58 -15.47 14.16
CA SER A 691 17.22 -16.09 12.98
C SER A 691 16.35 -16.07 11.71
N LYS A 692 15.51 -15.03 11.54
CA LYS A 692 14.55 -14.83 10.42
C LYS A 692 13.48 -15.93 10.27
N LEU A 693 13.33 -16.79 11.27
CA LEU A 693 12.35 -17.87 11.23
C LEU A 693 11.04 -17.36 11.82
N GLU A 694 10.06 -17.07 10.98
CA GLU A 694 8.71 -16.73 11.42
C GLU A 694 8.01 -17.98 11.95
N THR A 695 7.19 -17.81 13.00
CA THR A 695 6.46 -18.90 13.63
C THR A 695 4.99 -18.57 13.67
N TYR A 696 4.18 -19.51 13.18
CA TYR A 696 2.74 -19.37 13.06
C TYR A 696 2.05 -20.59 13.66
N THR A 697 0.87 -20.35 14.23
CA THR A 697 0.00 -21.41 14.75
C THR A 697 -1.38 -21.25 14.15
N MET A 698 -2.04 -22.34 13.84
CA MET A 698 -3.39 -22.35 13.30
C MET A 698 -4.26 -23.27 14.17
N PRO A 699 -5.24 -22.74 14.92
CA PRO A 699 -5.60 -21.32 15.10
C PRO A 699 -4.54 -20.44 15.80
N GLU A 700 -4.73 -19.11 15.75
CA GLU A 700 -3.70 -18.06 15.98
C GLU A 700 -3.29 -17.83 17.45
N TRP A 701 -3.81 -18.61 18.40
CA TRP A 701 -3.74 -18.30 19.84
C TRP A 701 -2.94 -19.30 20.65
N SER A 702 -2.10 -20.09 19.98
CA SER A 702 -1.25 -21.05 20.68
C SER A 702 -0.07 -20.33 21.32
N ARG A 703 0.34 -20.81 22.49
CA ARG A 703 1.51 -20.27 23.17
C ARG A 703 2.76 -20.82 22.49
N THR A 704 3.61 -19.93 22.01
CA THR A 704 4.91 -20.27 21.44
C THR A 704 6.05 -19.78 22.33
N ASN A 705 7.05 -20.62 22.57
CA ASN A 705 8.29 -20.21 23.24
C ASN A 705 9.49 -20.56 22.34
N ARG A 706 10.50 -19.69 22.35
CA ARG A 706 11.71 -19.79 21.53
C ARG A 706 12.92 -19.71 22.46
N GLN A 707 13.80 -20.69 22.36
CA GLN A 707 15.01 -20.77 23.17
C GLN A 707 16.22 -21.10 22.30
N LEU A 708 17.19 -20.20 22.29
CA LEU A 708 18.50 -20.47 21.71
C LEU A 708 19.26 -21.44 22.63
N ILE A 709 19.63 -22.59 22.09
CA ILE A 709 20.41 -23.62 22.78
C ILE A 709 21.86 -23.48 22.35
N GLN A 710 22.71 -23.12 23.31
CA GLN A 710 24.15 -23.15 23.15
C GLN A 710 24.62 -24.60 23.32
N ASN A 711 25.07 -25.22 22.23
CA ASN A 711 25.56 -26.59 22.23
C ASN A 711 27.03 -26.63 22.73
N ALA A 712 27.67 -27.80 22.64
CA ALA A 712 29.08 -27.94 22.97
C ALA A 712 29.93 -26.91 22.18
N PRO A 713 31.12 -26.49 22.67
CA PRO A 713 31.90 -25.42 22.03
C PRO A 713 32.25 -25.64 20.54
N THR A 714 32.17 -26.88 20.05
CA THR A 714 32.42 -27.26 18.65
C THR A 714 31.14 -27.41 17.82
N GLU A 715 29.97 -27.35 18.44
CA GLU A 715 28.67 -27.48 17.80
C GLU A 715 28.03 -26.10 17.60
N LYS A 716 27.44 -25.87 16.43
CA LYS A 716 26.64 -24.67 16.17
C LYS A 716 25.43 -24.61 17.10
N PRO A 717 24.96 -23.42 17.50
CA PRO A 717 23.75 -23.30 18.30
C PRO A 717 22.53 -23.83 17.54
N THR A 718 21.52 -24.28 18.29
CA THR A 718 20.23 -24.74 17.78
C THR A 718 19.11 -23.87 18.35
N LEU A 719 18.01 -23.70 17.61
CA LEU A 719 16.82 -22.99 18.07
C LEU A 719 15.75 -23.99 18.43
N ARG A 720 15.41 -24.07 19.71
CA ARG A 720 14.30 -24.85 20.22
C ARG A 720 13.03 -24.01 20.21
N ILE A 721 11.97 -24.54 19.63
CA ILE A 721 10.66 -23.91 19.58
C ILE A 721 9.65 -24.88 20.19
N THR A 722 8.90 -24.42 21.18
CA THR A 722 7.80 -25.20 21.77
C THR A 722 6.47 -24.53 21.51
N PHE A 723 5.46 -25.35 21.31
CA PHE A 723 4.09 -24.95 21.02
C PHE A 723 3.14 -25.63 22.00
N GLU A 724 2.24 -24.85 22.58
CA GLU A 724 1.18 -25.33 23.47
C GLU A 724 -0.14 -24.74 22.98
N SER A 725 -1.08 -25.60 22.61
CA SER A 725 -2.39 -25.19 22.10
C SER A 725 -3.51 -25.90 22.85
N LYS A 726 -4.64 -25.20 23.03
CA LYS A 726 -5.89 -25.77 23.55
C LYS A 726 -6.85 -26.15 22.42
N ASP A 727 -6.47 -25.90 21.18
CA ASP A 727 -7.28 -26.24 20.02
C ASP A 727 -7.20 -27.74 19.73
N LYS A 728 -8.27 -28.31 19.17
CA LYS A 728 -8.38 -29.77 18.98
C LYS A 728 -7.39 -30.35 17.96
N ALA A 729 -7.05 -29.56 16.94
CA ALA A 729 -6.19 -29.98 15.83
C ALA A 729 -5.34 -28.78 15.37
N PRO A 730 -4.40 -28.31 16.20
CA PRO A 730 -3.55 -27.18 15.85
C PRO A 730 -2.56 -27.59 14.76
N VAL A 731 -2.26 -26.68 13.85
CA VAL A 731 -1.16 -26.82 12.88
C VAL A 731 -0.12 -25.77 13.21
N PHE A 732 1.14 -26.19 13.25
CA PHE A 732 2.28 -25.30 13.49
C PHE A 732 3.08 -25.16 12.20
N VAL A 733 3.43 -23.92 11.86
CA VAL A 733 4.13 -23.57 10.62
C VAL A 733 5.31 -22.67 10.92
N LEU A 734 6.45 -22.98 10.33
CA LEU A 734 7.68 -22.18 10.38
C LEU A 734 8.04 -21.74 8.95
N ARG A 735 8.28 -20.44 8.76
CA ARG A 735 8.61 -19.87 7.44
C ARG A 735 9.87 -19.02 7.48
N CYS A 736 10.63 -19.04 6.40
CA CYS A 736 11.77 -18.15 6.19
C CYS A 736 11.85 -17.79 4.70
N TYR A 737 11.84 -16.50 4.37
CA TYR A 737 12.11 -16.04 3.01
C TYR A 737 13.60 -16.16 2.71
N ILE A 738 13.95 -16.97 1.71
CA ILE A 738 15.32 -17.42 1.40
C ILE A 738 15.80 -17.05 0.00
N LYS A 739 14.97 -16.41 -0.83
CA LYS A 739 15.35 -16.03 -2.20
C LYS A 739 16.66 -15.24 -2.25
N ASP A 740 16.81 -14.29 -1.33
CA ASP A 740 18.01 -13.43 -1.24
C ASP A 740 19.27 -14.23 -0.81
N ASP A 741 19.11 -15.39 -0.19
CA ASP A 741 20.19 -16.27 0.27
C ASP A 741 20.70 -17.19 -0.86
N ILE A 742 19.85 -17.52 -1.84
CA ILE A 742 20.17 -18.46 -2.92
C ILE A 742 20.43 -17.82 -4.29
N ASN A 743 19.94 -16.59 -4.52
CA ASN A 743 20.04 -15.91 -5.83
C ASN A 743 21.47 -15.69 -6.34
N GLY A 744 22.47 -15.66 -5.45
CA GLY A 744 23.87 -15.51 -5.85
C GLY A 744 24.49 -16.76 -6.48
N ARG A 745 23.80 -17.90 -6.45
CA ARG A 745 24.32 -19.21 -6.91
C ARG A 745 23.27 -20.00 -7.71
N PRO A 746 22.72 -19.44 -8.81
CA PRO A 746 21.58 -20.02 -9.54
C PRO A 746 21.90 -21.38 -10.19
N GLU A 747 23.12 -21.57 -10.72
CA GLU A 747 23.55 -22.86 -11.26
C GLU A 747 23.62 -23.95 -10.19
N ARG A 748 24.11 -23.59 -8.99
CA ARG A 748 24.12 -24.52 -7.87
C ARG A 748 22.70 -24.90 -7.47
N LEU A 749 21.78 -23.93 -7.40
CA LEU A 749 20.37 -24.15 -7.10
C LEU A 749 19.73 -25.14 -8.07
N ALA A 750 19.95 -24.95 -9.37
CA ALA A 750 19.43 -25.85 -10.41
C ALA A 750 19.98 -27.28 -10.32
N SER A 751 21.17 -27.46 -9.75
CA SER A 751 21.79 -28.79 -9.56
C SER A 751 21.41 -29.49 -8.26
N CYS A 752 20.73 -28.81 -7.34
CA CYS A 752 20.31 -29.41 -6.07
C CYS A 752 19.15 -30.38 -6.28
N HIS A 753 19.18 -31.47 -5.52
CA HIS A 753 18.18 -32.54 -5.57
C HIS A 753 17.61 -32.88 -4.20
N THR A 754 18.22 -32.41 -3.11
CA THR A 754 17.81 -32.75 -1.74
C THR A 754 17.75 -31.52 -0.85
N LEU A 755 16.65 -31.38 -0.10
CA LEU A 755 16.54 -30.49 1.06
C LEU A 755 17.00 -31.22 2.32
N CYS A 756 18.00 -30.65 2.98
CA CYS A 756 18.61 -31.19 4.19
C CYS A 756 18.27 -30.30 5.39
N ILE A 757 17.76 -30.91 6.47
CA ILE A 757 17.35 -30.22 7.70
C ILE A 757 18.06 -30.89 8.87
N HIS A 758 18.99 -30.19 9.50
CA HIS A 758 19.56 -30.62 10.77
C HIS A 758 18.61 -30.23 11.90
N ALA A 759 18.02 -31.23 12.54
CA ALA A 759 17.04 -31.03 13.62
C ALA A 759 17.15 -32.11 14.71
N LYS A 760 16.82 -31.71 15.93
CA LYS A 760 16.62 -32.54 17.11
C LYS A 760 15.16 -32.40 17.54
N LYS A 761 14.68 -33.31 18.41
CA LYS A 761 13.30 -33.27 18.94
C LYS A 761 12.25 -33.13 17.83
N ILE A 762 12.36 -33.95 16.80
CA ILE A 762 11.54 -33.81 15.58
C ILE A 762 10.10 -34.28 15.88
N PRO A 763 9.06 -33.46 15.63
CA PRO A 763 7.69 -33.86 15.83
C PRO A 763 7.25 -34.91 14.80
N GLU A 764 6.30 -35.77 15.17
CA GLU A 764 5.67 -36.69 14.23
C GLU A 764 4.91 -35.92 13.14
N GLY A 765 4.90 -36.45 11.92
CA GLY A 765 4.15 -35.82 10.82
C GLY A 765 4.78 -34.56 10.22
N LEU A 766 6.04 -34.24 10.57
CA LEU A 766 6.77 -33.12 9.96
C LEU A 766 6.75 -33.20 8.43
N LYS A 767 6.39 -32.08 7.81
CA LYS A 767 6.49 -31.84 6.38
C LYS A 767 7.42 -30.67 6.12
N ALA A 768 8.13 -30.71 5.01
CA ALA A 768 9.04 -29.66 4.60
C ALA A 768 9.00 -29.44 3.09
N GLY A 769 9.31 -28.22 2.68
CA GLY A 769 9.42 -27.84 1.28
C GLY A 769 9.42 -26.33 1.11
N PHE A 770 8.74 -25.85 0.07
CA PHE A 770 8.90 -24.48 -0.39
C PHE A 770 7.59 -23.84 -0.85
N ILE A 771 7.53 -22.52 -0.72
CA ILE A 771 6.63 -21.66 -1.48
C ILE A 771 7.43 -21.06 -2.63
N THR A 772 6.88 -21.16 -3.83
CA THR A 772 7.55 -20.69 -5.04
C THR A 772 7.03 -19.33 -5.52
N SER A 773 7.70 -18.74 -6.51
CA SER A 773 7.36 -17.44 -7.11
C SER A 773 5.94 -17.35 -7.70
N ASP A 774 5.28 -18.47 -7.93
CA ASP A 774 3.86 -18.54 -8.28
C ASP A 774 2.93 -18.47 -7.05
N GLY A 775 3.45 -18.37 -5.83
CA GLY A 775 2.68 -18.34 -4.58
C GLY A 775 2.14 -19.70 -4.13
N TYR A 776 2.45 -20.79 -4.82
CA TYR A 776 2.01 -22.13 -4.46
C TYR A 776 2.97 -22.82 -3.50
N THR A 777 2.42 -23.68 -2.64
CA THR A 777 3.16 -24.43 -1.64
C THR A 777 3.38 -25.87 -2.10
N TYR A 778 4.62 -26.35 -1.96
CA TYR A 778 5.03 -27.71 -2.30
C TYR A 778 5.72 -28.34 -1.09
N LEU A 779 5.14 -29.42 -0.57
CA LEU A 779 5.63 -30.11 0.63
C LEU A 779 5.77 -31.61 0.40
N ALA A 780 6.67 -32.23 1.15
CA ALA A 780 6.77 -33.68 1.31
C ALA A 780 6.86 -34.04 2.79
N SER A 781 6.39 -35.25 3.14
CA SER A 781 6.57 -35.79 4.48
C SER A 781 8.04 -36.10 4.75
N CYS A 782 8.53 -35.72 5.91
CA CYS A 782 9.89 -35.99 6.35
C CYS A 782 10.02 -37.45 6.84
N ALA A 783 11.00 -38.17 6.31
CA ALA A 783 11.40 -39.46 6.86
C ALA A 783 12.17 -39.29 8.18
N ALA A 784 12.45 -40.42 8.86
CA ALA A 784 13.27 -40.41 10.07
C ALA A 784 14.66 -39.82 9.79
N ALA A 785 15.14 -38.95 10.69
CA ALA A 785 16.46 -38.37 10.57
C ALA A 785 17.56 -39.43 10.71
N THR A 786 18.59 -39.33 9.88
CA THR A 786 19.84 -40.11 10.02
C THR A 786 20.93 -39.15 10.47
N ASP A 787 21.58 -39.46 11.59
CA ASP A 787 22.59 -38.59 12.24
C ASP A 787 22.09 -37.16 12.51
N GLY A 788 20.81 -37.03 12.90
CA GLY A 788 20.17 -35.74 13.17
C GLY A 788 19.80 -34.94 11.91
N ILE A 789 19.99 -35.50 10.71
CA ILE A 789 19.68 -34.84 9.44
C ILE A 789 18.51 -35.54 8.76
N ILE A 790 17.45 -34.78 8.50
CA ILE A 790 16.34 -35.16 7.63
C ILE A 790 16.74 -34.81 6.19
N ARG A 791 16.51 -35.73 5.26
CA ARG A 791 16.75 -35.53 3.81
C ARG A 791 15.45 -35.71 3.05
N VAL A 792 15.02 -34.68 2.34
CA VAL A 792 13.80 -34.65 1.54
C VAL A 792 14.18 -34.49 0.07
N PRO A 793 14.02 -35.53 -0.77
CA PRO A 793 14.24 -35.41 -2.20
C PRO A 793 13.28 -34.37 -2.81
N LEU A 794 13.80 -33.43 -3.59
CA LEU A 794 12.97 -32.37 -4.19
C LEU A 794 11.92 -32.91 -5.16
N GLN A 795 12.19 -34.05 -5.79
CA GLN A 795 11.23 -34.75 -6.65
C GLN A 795 10.01 -35.30 -5.90
N ASP A 796 10.11 -35.45 -4.57
CA ASP A 796 9.01 -35.95 -3.73
C ASP A 796 8.07 -34.82 -3.29
N LEU A 797 8.45 -33.56 -3.50
CA LEU A 797 7.62 -32.40 -3.20
C LEU A 797 6.37 -32.40 -4.09
N LYS A 798 5.21 -32.27 -3.45
CA LYS A 798 3.91 -32.21 -4.14
C LYS A 798 3.23 -30.92 -3.80
N GLN A 799 2.51 -30.38 -4.77
CA GLN A 799 1.65 -29.22 -4.56
C GLN A 799 0.59 -29.55 -3.49
N THR A 800 0.43 -28.66 -2.51
CA THR A 800 -0.54 -28.78 -1.41
C THR A 800 -1.39 -27.53 -1.30
N ASN A 801 -2.33 -27.51 -0.35
CA ASN A 801 -2.94 -26.26 0.07
C ASN A 801 -1.86 -25.27 0.54
N THR A 802 -2.04 -24.00 0.22
CA THR A 802 -1.15 -22.92 0.67
C THR A 802 -1.76 -22.31 1.91
N ALA A 803 -1.06 -22.41 3.05
CA ALA A 803 -1.48 -21.73 4.28
C ALA A 803 -1.37 -20.22 4.09
N LEU A 804 -2.46 -19.50 4.37
CA LEU A 804 -2.52 -18.05 4.29
C LEU A 804 -1.99 -17.46 5.60
N LEU A 805 -0.65 -17.39 5.67
CA LEU A 805 0.10 -16.90 6.83
C LEU A 805 1.03 -15.72 6.47
N PRO A 806 1.12 -14.68 7.31
CA PRO A 806 0.38 -14.48 8.57
C PRO A 806 -1.13 -14.45 8.35
N HIS A 807 -1.89 -14.72 9.41
CA HIS A 807 -3.33 -14.83 9.30
C HIS A 807 -3.98 -13.54 8.83
N ALA A 808 -5.03 -13.72 8.02
CA ALA A 808 -5.85 -12.62 7.59
C ALA A 808 -6.77 -12.15 8.72
N TYR A 809 -7.01 -10.84 8.79
CA TYR A 809 -8.12 -10.29 9.57
C TYR A 809 -9.25 -9.86 8.64
N PRO A 810 -10.54 -10.11 8.97
CA PRO A 810 -11.07 -10.73 10.19
C PRO A 810 -10.86 -12.24 10.27
N VAL A 811 -10.80 -12.74 11.51
CA VAL A 811 -10.45 -14.15 11.86
C VAL A 811 -11.42 -15.22 11.33
N PHE A 812 -12.51 -14.84 10.68
CA PHE A 812 -13.47 -15.78 10.08
C PHE A 812 -13.13 -16.16 8.63
N LEU A 813 -12.10 -15.54 8.06
CA LEU A 813 -11.66 -15.82 6.71
C LEU A 813 -10.94 -17.17 6.64
N ASP A 814 -10.92 -17.74 5.43
CA ASP A 814 -10.30 -19.04 5.19
C ASP A 814 -8.80 -19.00 5.47
N HIS A 815 -8.27 -20.02 6.16
CA HIS A 815 -6.84 -20.09 6.46
C HIS A 815 -6.00 -20.73 5.34
N TYR A 816 -6.63 -21.23 4.28
CA TYR A 816 -5.96 -21.93 3.19
C TYR A 816 -6.47 -21.48 1.83
N PHE A 817 -5.54 -21.15 0.95
CA PHE A 817 -5.78 -21.19 -0.48
C PHE A 817 -5.69 -22.64 -0.97
N ARG A 818 -6.66 -23.06 -1.78
CA ARG A 818 -6.78 -24.43 -2.31
C ARG A 818 -6.56 -24.42 -3.81
N PRO A 819 -5.37 -24.81 -4.29
CA PRO A 819 -5.05 -24.88 -5.71
C PRO A 819 -6.12 -25.57 -6.53
N GLN A 820 -6.58 -24.91 -7.60
CA GLN A 820 -7.45 -25.51 -8.61
C GLN A 820 -6.69 -25.85 -9.91
N THR A 821 -5.46 -25.36 -10.02
CA THR A 821 -4.57 -25.61 -11.16
C THR A 821 -3.35 -26.36 -10.64
N GLU A 822 -3.05 -27.50 -11.26
CA GLU A 822 -1.83 -28.25 -10.97
C GLU A 822 -0.64 -27.55 -11.64
N ILE A 823 0.32 -27.09 -10.85
CA ILE A 823 1.55 -26.46 -11.35
C ILE A 823 2.72 -27.36 -10.91
N PRO A 824 3.59 -27.82 -11.83
CA PRO A 824 4.75 -28.61 -11.44
C PRO A 824 5.76 -27.78 -10.63
N PHE A 825 6.30 -28.37 -9.58
CA PHE A 825 7.39 -27.77 -8.80
C PHE A 825 8.61 -27.49 -9.71
N ARG A 826 9.21 -26.30 -9.53
CA ARG A 826 10.45 -25.89 -10.19
C ARG A 826 11.42 -25.32 -9.17
N VAL A 827 12.64 -25.85 -9.13
CA VAL A 827 13.65 -25.49 -8.15
C VAL A 827 14.08 -24.02 -8.28
N GLU A 828 14.07 -23.48 -9.49
CA GLU A 828 14.38 -22.07 -9.77
C GLU A 828 13.31 -21.11 -9.22
N GLY A 829 12.12 -21.64 -8.92
CA GLY A 829 11.01 -20.89 -8.39
C GLY A 829 11.05 -20.71 -6.87
N ILE A 830 11.97 -21.34 -6.13
CA ILE A 830 12.00 -21.31 -4.66
C ILE A 830 12.17 -19.87 -4.14
N GLU A 831 11.31 -19.47 -3.19
CA GLU A 831 11.42 -18.17 -2.52
C GLU A 831 11.35 -18.26 -1.00
N THR A 832 10.49 -19.12 -0.47
CA THR A 832 10.28 -19.27 0.98
C THR A 832 10.39 -20.73 1.38
N LEU A 833 11.18 -21.01 2.41
CA LEU A 833 11.21 -22.30 3.08
C LEU A 833 10.00 -22.44 4.00
N GLU A 834 9.34 -23.60 3.99
CA GLU A 834 8.26 -23.93 4.91
C GLU A 834 8.50 -25.27 5.59
N LEU A 835 8.33 -25.28 6.92
CA LEU A 835 8.19 -26.49 7.73
C LEU A 835 6.81 -26.46 8.38
N SER A 836 6.10 -27.60 8.41
CA SER A 836 4.79 -27.68 9.04
C SER A 836 4.53 -29.03 9.67
N PHE A 837 3.79 -29.07 10.78
CA PHE A 837 3.38 -30.31 11.44
C PHE A 837 2.10 -30.09 12.23
N ASP A 838 1.37 -31.18 12.45
CA ASP A 838 0.15 -31.19 13.26
C ASP A 838 0.52 -31.32 14.74
N GLY A 839 -0.21 -30.65 15.62
CA GLY A 839 -0.10 -30.78 17.07
C GLY A 839 -1.27 -31.53 17.68
N VAL A 840 -1.16 -31.80 18.98
CA VAL A 840 -2.21 -32.44 19.79
C VAL A 840 -2.66 -31.47 20.88
N SER A 841 -3.97 -31.35 21.06
CA SER A 841 -4.57 -30.49 22.09
C SER A 841 -3.99 -30.77 23.47
N GLU A 842 -3.62 -29.71 24.20
CA GLU A 842 -3.05 -29.75 25.55
C GLU A 842 -1.70 -30.50 25.68
N GLU A 843 -1.11 -30.94 24.57
CA GLU A 843 0.24 -31.49 24.54
C GLU A 843 1.25 -30.44 24.03
N ILE A 844 2.48 -30.53 24.54
CA ILE A 844 3.56 -29.66 24.09
C ILE A 844 4.20 -30.30 22.86
N ALA A 845 4.10 -29.63 21.72
CA ALA A 845 4.91 -29.96 20.56
C ALA A 845 6.24 -29.19 20.62
N GLU A 846 7.33 -29.85 20.21
CA GLU A 846 8.68 -29.30 20.25
C GLU A 846 9.38 -29.59 18.91
N ILE A 847 10.20 -28.64 18.45
CA ILE A 847 11.17 -28.86 17.38
C ILE A 847 12.45 -28.07 17.71
N GLU A 848 13.61 -28.67 17.50
CA GLU A 848 14.91 -28.01 17.71
C GLU A 848 15.70 -28.00 16.40
N ILE A 849 15.87 -26.82 15.78
CA ILE A 849 16.45 -26.66 14.44
C ILE A 849 17.90 -26.18 14.56
N GLY A 850 18.82 -26.74 13.79
CA GLY A 850 20.22 -26.29 13.71
C GLY A 850 20.54 -25.52 12.43
N SER A 851 20.42 -26.19 11.28
CA SER A 851 20.69 -25.57 9.97
C SER A 851 19.91 -26.27 8.87
N ILE A 852 19.62 -25.53 7.80
CA ILE A 852 18.85 -26.03 6.65
C ILE A 852 19.58 -25.64 5.37
N TRP A 853 19.76 -26.59 4.44
CA TRP A 853 20.50 -26.37 3.20
C TRP A 853 20.00 -27.25 2.05
N LEU A 854 20.40 -26.91 0.82
CA LEU A 854 20.19 -27.74 -0.38
C LEU A 854 21.51 -28.39 -0.83
N GLU A 855 21.43 -29.67 -1.25
CA GLU A 855 22.52 -30.46 -1.84
C GLU A 855 22.23 -30.93 -3.25
#